data_AF-A0A8X7QKC7-F1
#
_entry.id   AF-A0A8X7QKC7-F1
#
_cell.length_a   1.000
_cell.length_b   1.000
_cell.length_c   1.000
_cell.angle_alpha   90.00
_cell.angle_beta   90.00
_cell.angle_gamma   90.00
#
_symmetry.space_group_name_H-M   'P 1'
#
loop_
_entity.id
_entity.type
_entity.pdbx_description
1 polymer ?
#
loop_
_entity_poly.entity_id
_entity_poly.type
_entity_poly.pdbx_seq_one_letter_code
_entity_poly.pdbx_strand_id
1 'polypeptide(L)'
;MEITNVTEYEAIAKEKLPKMDEWTLQENRNAFARILFRPRILIDVSKIDMTTTILGFKISMPIMVAPTAMQKMAHPEGEYATAKAASAAGTIMTLSSWTTSSVEEVASTGPGIRFFQIRFFQLQVYKNRKVVEQLVRRAERAGFKAIVLTADAPRLGRRESDIKNSTTNIERLAKQSRWKQKLDSYSTNFHVHKQDVQWLQTITKMPILVKGVLTGEDARIAIQAGAAGIIVSNHGGRQLDYVPATISALEEIGRPVLFSLAAEGEAGVRKVLQMLRDEFELTMALSGCRSLSEITRNHIHLKMEITNVTEYEAIAKEKLPKMVYDYYASGAEDQWTLQENRNAFARILFRPRILIDVSKIDMTTTILGFKISMPIMVAPTAMQKMAHPEGEYATARAASAAGTIMTLSSWATSSVEEVASTGPGIRFFQLYVYKNRNVVEQLVRRAERAGFKAIALTVDTPRLGRRESDIKNRFTLPPNLTLKNFEGLDLGKMDEANDSGLASYVAGQIDRTLSWKDVQWLQTITKMPILVKGVITGEDARIAVQAGAAGIIVSNHGARQLDYVPATISALEEVVKATQGRIPVFLDGGVRRGTDVFKALALGASGIFIGRPVVFSLAAEGEAGVRKVLQMLRDEFELTMALSGCRSLKEITRNHITTEWDTPRPPHPSARL
;
A
#
# COMPACT_ATOMS: atom_id res chain seq x y z
N MET A 1 10.70 -10.62 42.08
CA MET A 1 10.59 -10.92 40.64
C MET A 1 11.67 -10.15 39.91
N GLU A 2 12.56 -10.84 39.21
CA GLU A 2 13.45 -10.18 38.24
C GLU A 2 12.59 -9.65 37.09
N ILE A 3 12.47 -8.33 37.00
CA ILE A 3 11.81 -7.66 35.88
C ILE A 3 12.78 -7.69 34.70
N THR A 4 12.41 -8.36 33.61
CA THR A 4 13.30 -8.70 32.48
C THR A 4 13.09 -7.85 31.23
N ASN A 5 11.99 -7.10 31.13
CA ASN A 5 11.71 -6.19 30.01
C ASN A 5 10.80 -5.01 30.44
N VAL A 6 10.69 -3.98 29.59
CA VAL A 6 9.90 -2.76 29.88
C VAL A 6 8.42 -3.09 30.12
N THR A 7 7.90 -4.11 29.45
CA THR A 7 6.49 -4.53 29.55
C THR A 7 6.15 -5.08 30.94
N GLU A 8 7.06 -5.86 31.55
CA GLU A 8 6.90 -6.35 32.92
C GLU A 8 7.04 -5.22 33.96
N TYR A 9 7.88 -4.23 33.70
CA TYR A 9 8.02 -3.05 34.58
C TYR A 9 6.75 -2.19 34.59
N GLU A 10 6.17 -1.93 33.41
CA GLU A 10 4.92 -1.18 33.27
C GLU A 10 3.72 -1.90 33.92
N ALA A 11 3.70 -3.23 33.88
CA ALA A 11 2.68 -4.04 34.56
C ALA A 11 2.76 -3.93 36.09
N ILE A 12 3.96 -3.86 36.66
CA ILE A 12 4.18 -3.66 38.10
C ILE A 12 3.88 -2.21 38.51
N ALA A 13 4.23 -1.22 37.69
CA ALA A 13 3.88 0.18 37.92
C ALA A 13 2.35 0.42 37.88
N LYS A 14 1.60 -0.34 37.06
CA LYS A 14 0.12 -0.32 36.99
C LYS A 14 -0.52 -0.73 38.32
N GLU A 15 0.10 -1.64 39.08
CA GLU A 15 -0.39 -2.10 40.39
C GLU A 15 -0.31 -1.00 41.47
N LYS A 16 0.59 -0.03 41.30
CA LYS A 16 0.84 1.06 42.27
C LYS A 16 0.29 2.44 41.86
N LEU A 17 -0.05 2.63 40.58
CA LEU A 17 -0.60 3.87 40.02
C LEU A 17 -1.98 3.63 39.34
N PRO A 18 -3.12 3.77 40.05
CA PRO A 18 -4.40 3.14 39.67
C PRO A 18 -5.16 3.74 38.47
N LYS A 19 -4.53 4.50 37.57
CA LYS A 19 -5.23 5.32 36.56
C LYS A 19 -4.66 5.34 35.13
N MET A 20 -3.81 4.40 34.74
CA MET A 20 -3.50 4.19 33.32
C MET A 20 -4.42 3.11 32.75
N ASP A 21 -5.22 3.45 31.74
CA ASP A 21 -6.10 2.48 31.08
C ASP A 21 -5.33 1.48 30.20
N GLU A 22 -5.90 0.30 30.03
CA GLU A 22 -5.29 -0.87 29.37
C GLU A 22 -5.11 -0.68 27.86
N TRP A 23 -5.92 0.19 27.26
CA TRP A 23 -5.92 0.51 25.83
C TRP A 23 -4.74 1.42 25.44
N THR A 24 -4.45 2.43 26.25
CA THR A 24 -3.29 3.33 26.09
C THR A 24 -1.97 2.57 26.09
N LEU A 25 -1.85 1.55 26.95
CA LEU A 25 -0.68 0.67 27.00
C LEU A 25 -0.60 -0.21 25.74
N GLN A 26 -1.73 -0.71 25.25
CA GLN A 26 -1.80 -1.53 24.04
C GLN A 26 -1.42 -0.77 22.76
N GLU A 27 -1.80 0.50 22.63
CA GLU A 27 -1.41 1.32 21.47
C GLU A 27 0.07 1.72 21.48
N ASN A 28 0.65 1.97 22.66
CA ASN A 28 2.11 2.12 22.80
C ASN A 28 2.85 0.84 22.37
N ARG A 29 2.32 -0.35 22.73
CA ARG A 29 2.84 -1.66 22.28
C ARG A 29 2.76 -1.81 20.75
N ASN A 30 1.66 -1.38 20.13
CA ASN A 30 1.43 -1.50 18.70
C ASN A 30 2.31 -0.56 17.84
N ALA A 31 2.62 0.63 18.33
CA ALA A 31 3.46 1.60 17.61
C ALA A 31 4.90 1.11 17.44
N PHE A 32 5.45 0.41 18.45
CA PHE A 32 6.80 -0.18 18.39
C PHE A 32 6.85 -1.46 17.56
N ALA A 33 5.85 -2.34 17.71
CA ALA A 33 5.79 -3.60 16.97
C ALA A 33 5.67 -3.45 15.44
N ARG A 34 5.23 -2.26 14.96
CA ARG A 34 5.06 -1.95 13.52
C ARG A 34 6.34 -1.52 12.81
N ILE A 35 7.44 -1.30 13.52
CA ILE A 35 8.73 -0.95 12.93
C ILE A 35 9.55 -2.24 12.79
N LEU A 36 9.55 -2.84 11.58
CA LEU A 36 10.36 -4.02 11.28
C LEU A 36 11.63 -3.61 10.53
N PHE A 37 12.79 -3.90 11.12
CA PHE A 37 14.09 -3.73 10.50
C PHE A 37 14.50 -5.00 9.73
N ARG A 38 15.23 -4.86 8.61
CA ARG A 38 15.75 -6.02 7.87
C ARG A 38 16.96 -6.60 8.61
N PRO A 39 16.97 -7.90 8.96
CA PRO A 39 18.16 -8.54 9.49
C PRO A 39 19.28 -8.54 8.44
N ARG A 40 20.39 -7.86 8.72
CA ARG A 40 21.62 -7.93 7.93
C ARG A 40 22.83 -8.19 8.84
N ILE A 41 23.15 -9.48 8.99
CA ILE A 41 24.46 -10.01 9.47
C ILE A 41 24.72 -9.83 10.99
N LEU A 42 25.50 -10.76 11.57
CA LEU A 42 26.04 -10.73 12.93
C LEU A 42 26.97 -9.52 13.13
N ILE A 43 26.48 -8.47 13.79
CA ILE A 43 27.30 -7.34 14.27
C ILE A 43 27.63 -7.56 15.74
N ASP A 44 28.88 -7.32 16.10
CA ASP A 44 29.35 -7.26 17.48
C ASP A 44 28.70 -6.06 18.19
N VAL A 45 27.72 -6.33 19.05
CA VAL A 45 26.95 -5.33 19.82
C VAL A 45 27.85 -4.41 20.65
N SER A 46 29.05 -4.86 21.05
CA SER A 46 30.00 -4.04 21.81
C SER A 46 30.59 -2.87 21.00
N LYS A 47 30.36 -2.83 19.69
CA LYS A 47 30.88 -1.80 18.76
C LYS A 47 29.80 -0.83 18.27
N ILE A 48 28.58 -0.87 18.81
CA ILE A 48 27.50 0.05 18.43
C ILE A 48 27.70 1.40 19.14
N ASP A 49 27.87 2.47 18.37
CA ASP A 49 27.95 3.84 18.90
C ASP A 49 26.54 4.45 19.01
N MET A 50 26.06 4.52 20.25
CA MET A 50 24.79 5.13 20.64
C MET A 50 24.89 6.64 20.91
N THR A 51 26.08 7.23 20.79
CA THR A 51 26.26 8.66 21.05
C THR A 51 25.69 9.51 19.91
N THR A 52 25.06 10.61 20.27
CA THR A 52 24.56 11.59 19.30
C THR A 52 24.69 13.01 19.83
N THR A 53 24.49 13.99 18.98
CA THR A 53 24.56 15.41 19.32
C THR A 53 23.20 16.06 19.10
N ILE A 54 22.61 16.59 20.18
CA ILE A 54 21.34 17.34 20.14
C ILE A 54 21.62 18.78 20.54
N LEU A 55 21.30 19.74 19.65
CA LEU A 55 21.54 21.18 19.89
C LEU A 55 22.98 21.49 20.31
N GLY A 56 23.96 20.74 19.79
CA GLY A 56 25.39 20.87 20.13
C GLY A 56 25.82 20.13 21.40
N PHE A 57 24.91 19.48 22.12
CA PHE A 57 25.22 18.69 23.31
C PHE A 57 25.37 17.20 22.95
N LYS A 58 26.52 16.61 23.28
CA LYS A 58 26.76 15.18 23.13
C LYS A 58 25.99 14.42 24.23
N ILE A 59 25.21 13.43 23.83
CA ILE A 59 24.46 12.54 24.71
C ILE A 59 24.80 11.09 24.42
N SER A 60 24.73 10.25 25.44
CA SER A 60 25.07 8.81 25.38
C SER A 60 23.87 7.92 25.10
N MET A 61 22.68 8.52 24.99
CA MET A 61 21.42 7.83 24.71
C MET A 61 20.45 8.82 24.02
N PRO A 62 19.86 8.48 22.87
CA PRO A 62 18.91 9.35 22.18
C PRO A 62 17.49 9.30 22.79
N ILE A 63 17.37 9.27 24.13
CA ILE A 63 16.08 9.13 24.83
C ILE A 63 15.91 10.25 25.85
N MET A 64 14.93 11.14 25.66
CA MET A 64 14.56 12.09 26.70
C MET A 64 13.78 11.43 27.82
N VAL A 65 13.83 12.03 29.01
CA VAL A 65 12.97 11.63 30.12
C VAL A 65 12.18 12.84 30.59
N ALA A 66 10.89 12.67 30.83
CA ALA A 66 10.03 13.70 31.38
C ALA A 66 9.35 13.16 32.63
N PRO A 67 9.40 13.87 33.76
CA PRO A 67 8.61 13.47 34.89
C PRO A 67 7.12 13.68 34.59
N THR A 68 6.28 12.78 35.06
CA THR A 68 4.82 12.97 34.98
C THR A 68 4.34 13.78 36.17
N ALA A 69 3.27 14.55 35.98
CA ALA A 69 2.63 15.28 37.08
C ALA A 69 2.15 14.37 38.23
N MET A 70 2.03 13.05 38.00
CA MET A 70 1.63 12.07 39.00
C MET A 70 2.80 11.48 39.80
N GLN A 71 4.06 11.66 39.38
CA GLN A 71 5.21 11.05 40.06
C GLN A 71 5.45 11.58 41.48
N LYS A 72 5.18 12.87 41.77
CA LYS A 72 5.31 13.37 43.14
C LYS A 72 4.15 12.94 44.05
N MET A 73 2.99 12.60 43.47
CA MET A 73 1.89 11.97 44.21
C MET A 73 2.22 10.53 44.61
N ALA A 74 3.10 9.86 43.86
CA ALA A 74 3.51 8.47 44.11
C ALA A 74 4.83 8.35 44.87
N HIS A 75 5.74 9.33 44.77
CA HIS A 75 7.03 9.32 45.45
C HIS A 75 7.55 10.74 45.75
N PRO A 76 7.96 11.06 46.99
CA PRO A 76 8.40 12.42 47.39
C PRO A 76 9.54 13.00 46.55
N GLU A 77 10.42 12.13 46.05
CA GLU A 77 11.59 12.51 45.23
C GLU A 77 11.40 12.37 43.71
N GLY A 78 10.19 12.11 43.21
CA GLY A 78 9.99 11.63 41.83
C GLY A 78 10.65 12.45 40.71
N GLU A 79 10.60 13.79 40.79
CA GLU A 79 11.22 14.69 39.81
C GLU A 79 12.76 14.75 39.97
N TYR A 80 13.28 14.67 41.20
CA TYR A 80 14.72 14.65 41.50
C TYR A 80 15.37 13.33 41.09
N ALA A 81 14.68 12.22 41.36
CA ALA A 81 15.05 10.87 40.94
C ALA A 81 15.17 10.78 39.41
N THR A 82 14.21 11.37 38.69
CA THR A 82 14.24 11.44 37.23
C THR A 82 15.44 12.26 36.73
N ALA A 83 15.76 13.37 37.40
CA ALA A 83 16.90 14.22 37.05
C ALA A 83 18.24 13.51 37.25
N LYS A 84 18.43 12.85 38.40
CA LYS A 84 19.64 12.07 38.72
C LYS A 84 19.82 10.89 37.77
N ALA A 85 18.73 10.17 37.47
CA ALA A 85 18.78 9.04 36.55
C ALA A 85 19.09 9.48 35.10
N ALA A 86 18.49 10.56 34.62
CA ALA A 86 18.78 11.09 33.28
C ALA A 86 20.24 11.56 33.16
N SER A 87 20.75 12.23 34.20
CA SER A 87 22.17 12.61 34.29
C SER A 87 23.09 11.39 34.26
N ALA A 88 22.83 10.37 35.09
CA ALA A 88 23.62 9.15 35.16
C ALA A 88 23.61 8.36 33.84
N ALA A 89 22.48 8.38 33.11
CA ALA A 89 22.35 7.74 31.80
C ALA A 89 22.97 8.56 30.65
N GLY A 90 23.47 9.77 30.92
CA GLY A 90 24.04 10.66 29.92
C GLY A 90 22.99 11.17 28.91
N THR A 91 21.76 11.43 29.38
CA THR A 91 20.64 11.85 28.53
C THR A 91 19.95 13.14 29.02
N ILE A 92 18.94 13.59 28.27
CA ILE A 92 18.23 14.85 28.48
C ILE A 92 16.99 14.65 29.35
N MET A 93 16.84 15.47 30.39
CA MET A 93 15.60 15.59 31.15
C MET A 93 14.78 16.79 30.67
N THR A 94 13.47 16.65 30.53
CA THR A 94 12.54 17.78 30.44
C THR A 94 11.89 18.04 31.79
N LEU A 95 11.78 19.29 32.22
CA LEU A 95 11.03 19.68 33.42
C LEU A 95 9.85 20.55 33.03
N SER A 96 8.63 20.10 33.30
CA SER A 96 7.41 20.84 32.99
C SER A 96 7.20 22.01 33.96
N SER A 97 6.70 23.13 33.47
CA SER A 97 6.27 24.28 34.28
C SER A 97 5.09 23.99 35.23
N TRP A 98 4.47 22.81 35.11
CA TRP A 98 3.44 22.28 36.03
C TRP A 98 4.00 21.34 37.09
N THR A 99 5.32 21.15 37.11
CA THR A 99 5.97 20.38 38.16
C THR A 99 5.87 21.11 39.48
N THR A 100 6.02 20.35 40.55
CA THR A 100 5.85 20.84 41.91
C THR A 100 7.20 21.11 42.59
N SER A 101 8.30 20.84 41.90
CA SER A 101 9.65 21.22 42.32
C SER A 101 10.11 22.44 41.54
N SER A 102 10.90 23.31 42.17
CA SER A 102 11.43 24.50 41.52
C SER A 102 12.55 24.15 40.53
N VAL A 103 12.77 25.04 39.56
CA VAL A 103 13.87 24.87 38.58
C VAL A 103 15.23 24.86 39.27
N GLU A 104 15.39 25.60 40.36
CA GLU A 104 16.62 25.66 41.14
C GLU A 104 16.90 24.35 41.89
N GLU A 105 15.88 23.77 42.53
CA GLU A 105 16.03 22.48 43.23
C GLU A 105 16.37 21.35 42.25
N VAL A 106 15.71 21.32 41.08
CA VAL A 106 16.02 20.30 40.06
C VAL A 106 17.41 20.50 39.47
N ALA A 107 17.85 21.75 39.28
CA ALA A 107 19.21 22.04 38.83
C ALA A 107 20.28 21.59 39.84
N SER A 108 19.97 21.63 41.15
CA SER A 108 20.89 21.21 42.22
C SER A 108 21.19 19.70 42.26
N THR A 109 20.45 18.88 41.50
CA THR A 109 20.60 17.41 41.48
C THR A 109 21.88 16.91 40.80
N GLY A 110 22.69 17.78 40.21
CA GLY A 110 24.00 17.45 39.64
C GLY A 110 24.20 17.91 38.19
N PRO A 111 25.33 17.57 37.55
CA PRO A 111 25.60 17.93 36.17
C PRO A 111 24.68 17.14 35.23
N GLY A 112 23.94 17.80 34.33
CA GLY A 112 23.03 17.14 33.40
C GLY A 112 22.37 18.10 32.42
N ILE A 113 21.97 17.61 31.25
CA ILE A 113 21.30 18.43 30.23
C ILE A 113 19.81 18.45 30.54
N ARG A 114 19.28 19.65 30.78
CA ARG A 114 17.88 19.85 31.19
C ARG A 114 17.20 20.87 30.29
N PHE A 115 16.02 20.51 29.79
CA PHE A 115 15.18 21.41 29.01
C PHE A 115 13.93 21.79 29.81
N PHE A 116 13.50 23.03 29.69
CA PHE A 116 12.37 23.55 30.45
C PHE A 116 11.11 23.55 29.57
N GLN A 117 10.12 22.75 29.94
CA GLN A 117 8.91 22.55 29.17
C GLN A 117 7.80 23.53 29.62
N ILE A 118 7.27 24.30 28.67
CA ILE A 118 6.15 25.23 28.85
C ILE A 118 4.96 24.66 28.08
N ARG A 119 3.79 24.61 28.74
CA ARG A 119 2.54 24.21 28.06
C ARG A 119 1.88 25.43 27.41
N PHE A 120 1.39 25.26 26.19
CA PHE A 120 0.74 26.32 25.42
C PHE A 120 -0.39 27.03 26.18
N PHE A 121 -1.18 26.30 26.96
CA PHE A 121 -2.25 26.87 27.81
C PHE A 121 -1.78 27.99 28.75
N GLN A 122 -0.52 27.96 29.22
CA GLN A 122 0.02 29.02 30.07
C GLN A 122 0.24 30.34 29.31
N LEU A 123 0.46 30.29 28.00
CA LEU A 123 0.57 31.50 27.18
C LEU A 123 -0.80 32.17 26.99
N GLN A 124 -1.88 31.37 26.94
CA GLN A 124 -3.24 31.84 26.70
C GLN A 124 -3.99 32.25 27.98
N VAL A 125 -3.89 31.45 29.05
CA VAL A 125 -4.69 31.67 30.27
C VAL A 125 -4.12 32.72 31.18
N TYR A 126 -2.81 32.92 31.21
CA TYR A 126 -2.25 33.93 32.09
C TYR A 126 -2.50 35.36 31.60
N LYS A 127 -2.82 35.61 30.31
CA LYS A 127 -2.87 36.96 29.66
C LYS A 127 -1.69 37.88 30.03
N ASN A 128 -0.65 37.36 30.68
CA ASN A 128 0.40 38.09 31.36
C ASN A 128 1.70 37.38 31.07
N ARG A 129 2.23 37.67 29.88
CA ARG A 129 3.52 37.20 29.36
C ARG A 129 4.68 37.38 30.35
N LYS A 130 4.54 38.27 31.35
CA LYS A 130 5.53 38.48 32.41
C LYS A 130 5.78 37.25 33.29
N VAL A 131 4.77 36.43 33.58
CA VAL A 131 4.95 35.22 34.43
C VAL A 131 5.78 34.18 33.69
N VAL A 132 5.47 33.96 32.41
CA VAL A 132 6.23 33.04 31.55
C VAL A 132 7.66 33.56 31.35
N GLU A 133 7.83 34.87 31.15
CA GLU A 133 9.15 35.49 31.07
C GLU A 133 9.97 35.28 32.36
N GLN A 134 9.36 35.45 33.54
CA GLN A 134 10.03 35.18 34.81
C GLN A 134 10.45 33.72 34.95
N LEU A 135 9.59 32.77 34.56
CA LEU A 135 9.91 31.33 34.58
C LEU A 135 11.05 30.98 33.62
N VAL A 136 11.02 31.52 32.40
CA VAL A 136 12.08 31.33 31.40
C VAL A 136 13.40 31.88 31.90
N ARG A 137 13.43 33.10 32.45
CA ARG A 137 14.64 33.71 33.03
C ARG A 137 15.16 32.93 34.23
N ARG A 138 14.27 32.36 35.06
CA ARG A 138 14.66 31.48 36.18
C ARG A 138 15.29 30.19 35.67
N ALA A 139 14.68 29.53 34.68
CA ALA A 139 15.24 28.33 34.06
C ALA A 139 16.62 28.60 33.44
N GLU A 140 16.77 29.74 32.75
CA GLU A 140 18.04 30.19 32.16
C GLU A 140 19.13 30.37 33.25
N ARG A 141 18.82 31.08 34.34
CA ARG A 141 19.73 31.23 35.49
C ARG A 141 20.05 29.91 36.18
N ALA A 142 19.10 28.99 36.23
CA ALA A 142 19.29 27.64 36.78
C ALA A 142 20.05 26.71 35.81
N GLY A 143 20.49 27.20 34.65
CA GLY A 143 21.37 26.47 33.73
C GLY A 143 20.67 25.50 32.78
N PHE A 144 19.35 25.62 32.60
CA PHE A 144 18.62 24.89 31.57
C PHE A 144 19.12 25.27 30.17
N LYS A 145 19.05 24.33 29.22
CA LYS A 145 19.71 24.45 27.91
C LYS A 145 18.78 24.72 26.74
N ALA A 146 17.48 24.47 26.90
CA ALA A 146 16.47 24.72 25.87
C ALA A 146 15.09 24.93 26.49
N ILE A 147 14.21 25.57 25.73
CA ILE A 147 12.77 25.65 26.03
C ILE A 147 12.02 24.63 25.18
N VAL A 148 11.11 23.86 25.77
CA VAL A 148 10.20 22.95 25.06
C VAL A 148 8.78 23.50 25.13
N LEU A 149 8.28 24.04 24.03
CA LEU A 149 6.90 24.50 23.92
C LEU A 149 5.99 23.34 23.50
N THR A 150 5.04 22.97 24.34
CA THR A 150 4.12 21.83 24.08
C THR A 150 2.83 22.29 23.43
N ALA A 151 2.51 21.74 22.26
CA ALA A 151 1.21 21.83 21.62
C ALA A 151 0.33 20.66 22.07
N ASP A 152 -0.82 20.93 22.70
CA ASP A 152 -1.86 19.91 22.93
C ASP A 152 -2.77 19.94 21.67
N ALA A 153 -2.79 18.88 20.85
CA ALA A 153 -3.43 18.85 19.50
C ALA A 153 -4.98 19.08 19.52
N PRO A 154 -5.64 19.55 18.42
CA PRO A 154 -5.28 19.27 17.01
C PRO A 154 -5.25 20.44 16.01
N ARG A 155 -4.21 20.37 15.15
CA ARG A 155 -4.00 20.94 13.79
C ARG A 155 -3.97 22.45 13.62
N LEU A 156 -2.80 22.98 13.23
CA LEU A 156 -2.64 24.27 12.55
C LEU A 156 -3.46 24.30 11.25
N GLY A 157 -4.74 24.67 11.36
CA GLY A 157 -5.63 24.99 10.24
C GLY A 157 -6.49 23.84 9.73
N ARG A 158 -7.66 23.59 10.34
CA ARG A 158 -8.94 23.24 9.66
C ARG A 158 -10.13 23.29 10.64
N ARG A 159 -11.35 23.22 10.06
CA ARG A 159 -12.65 23.71 10.58
C ARG A 159 -13.20 23.00 11.83
N GLU A 160 -14.02 23.77 12.54
CA GLU A 160 -14.66 23.56 13.85
C GLU A 160 -15.53 22.29 14.03
N SER A 161 -15.84 21.54 12.97
CA SER A 161 -16.85 20.45 13.02
C SER A 161 -16.37 19.15 13.66
N ASP A 162 -15.06 18.92 13.76
CA ASP A 162 -14.52 17.59 14.02
C ASP A 162 -14.07 17.37 15.50
N ILE A 163 -14.26 18.36 16.38
CA ILE A 163 -13.67 18.40 17.74
C ILE A 163 -14.59 17.83 18.84
N LYS A 164 -15.84 17.48 18.55
CA LYS A 164 -16.87 17.25 19.59
C LYS A 164 -16.77 15.97 20.44
N ASN A 165 -15.84 15.03 20.19
CA ASN A 165 -15.93 13.67 20.76
C ASN A 165 -14.84 13.24 21.77
N SER A 166 -14.00 14.13 22.31
CA SER A 166 -12.93 13.72 23.26
C SER A 166 -12.96 14.44 24.62
N THR A 167 -14.00 14.21 25.42
CA THR A 167 -14.07 14.72 26.80
C THR A 167 -14.68 13.71 27.75
N THR A 168 -13.86 12.90 28.43
CA THR A 168 -14.38 12.02 29.50
C THR A 168 -13.49 11.81 30.72
N ASN A 169 -12.47 12.64 31.00
CA ASN A 169 -11.72 12.49 32.26
C ASN A 169 -11.29 13.77 33.00
N ILE A 170 -11.68 14.95 32.51
CA ILE A 170 -11.37 16.24 33.17
C ILE A 170 -12.45 16.64 34.21
N GLU A 171 -13.64 16.05 34.15
CA GLU A 171 -14.78 16.43 35.01
C GLU A 171 -14.57 16.13 36.49
N ARG A 172 -13.69 15.20 36.84
CA ARG A 172 -13.53 14.77 38.24
C ARG A 172 -12.58 15.66 39.06
N LEU A 173 -11.71 16.43 38.41
CA LEU A 173 -10.82 17.41 39.08
C LEU A 173 -11.40 18.83 39.09
N ALA A 174 -12.44 19.10 38.28
CA ALA A 174 -13.09 20.40 38.15
C ALA A 174 -14.22 20.66 39.17
N LYS A 175 -14.17 20.07 40.36
CA LYS A 175 -15.16 20.32 41.44
C LYS A 175 -14.96 21.65 42.20
N GLN A 176 -14.05 22.52 41.75
CA GLN A 176 -14.01 23.92 42.19
C GLN A 176 -14.81 24.78 41.21
N SER A 177 -16.02 25.14 41.62
CA SER A 177 -17.13 25.71 40.84
C SER A 177 -16.84 26.96 40.00
N ARG A 178 -15.72 27.66 40.23
CA ARG A 178 -15.38 28.89 39.51
C ARG A 178 -14.63 28.67 38.19
N TRP A 179 -14.13 27.46 37.93
CA TRP A 179 -13.28 27.16 36.77
C TRP A 179 -14.05 26.50 35.60
N LYS A 180 -15.20 25.88 35.86
CA LYS A 180 -15.99 25.15 34.86
C LYS A 180 -16.52 26.06 33.72
N GLN A 181 -17.06 27.22 34.07
CA GLN A 181 -17.55 28.20 33.08
C GLN A 181 -16.47 28.82 32.18
N LYS A 182 -15.21 28.88 32.65
CA LYS A 182 -14.10 29.36 31.81
C LYS A 182 -13.60 28.28 30.86
N LEU A 183 -13.47 27.03 31.32
CA LEU A 183 -12.96 25.91 30.53
C LEU A 183 -13.84 25.57 29.31
N ASP A 184 -15.17 25.66 29.44
CA ASP A 184 -16.11 25.41 28.33
C ASP A 184 -15.99 26.47 27.20
N SER A 185 -15.46 27.66 27.50
CA SER A 185 -15.19 28.69 26.48
C SER A 185 -13.84 28.54 25.75
N TYR A 186 -12.95 27.66 26.24
CA TYR A 186 -11.61 27.47 25.69
C TYR A 186 -11.44 26.17 24.90
N SER A 187 -12.44 25.28 24.88
CA SER A 187 -12.29 23.89 24.41
C SER A 187 -12.25 23.70 22.88
N THR A 188 -12.06 24.73 22.07
CA THR A 188 -12.13 24.60 20.60
C THR A 188 -10.93 25.10 19.80
N ASN A 189 -9.88 25.70 20.37
CA ASN A 189 -8.74 26.19 19.57
C ASN A 189 -7.41 26.29 20.35
N PHE A 190 -6.74 25.17 20.65
CA PHE A 190 -5.38 25.19 21.21
C PHE A 190 -4.31 25.03 20.11
N HIS A 191 -3.69 26.14 19.69
CA HIS A 191 -2.69 26.15 18.61
C HIS A 191 -1.41 26.86 19.06
N VAL A 192 -0.25 26.20 19.01
CA VAL A 192 1.03 26.94 19.10
C VAL A 192 1.12 27.85 17.88
N HIS A 193 1.03 29.17 18.06
CA HIS A 193 1.13 30.10 16.96
C HIS A 193 2.60 30.42 16.67
N LYS A 194 2.90 30.69 15.39
CA LYS A 194 4.20 31.22 14.95
C LYS A 194 4.67 32.39 15.82
N GLN A 195 3.74 33.27 16.20
CA GLN A 195 3.99 34.44 17.04
C GLN A 195 4.47 34.09 18.46
N ASP A 196 4.10 32.93 19.00
CA ASP A 196 4.52 32.50 20.34
C ASP A 196 5.94 31.97 20.35
N VAL A 197 6.33 31.23 19.32
CA VAL A 197 7.74 30.82 19.11
C VAL A 197 8.59 32.06 18.93
N GLN A 198 8.17 32.99 18.06
CA GLN A 198 8.88 34.26 17.83
C GLN A 198 8.97 35.13 19.08
N TRP A 199 7.90 35.19 19.89
CA TRP A 199 7.93 35.94 21.15
C TRP A 199 8.88 35.30 22.17
N LEU A 200 8.91 33.98 22.31
CA LEU A 200 9.88 33.33 23.19
C LEU A 200 11.33 33.63 22.77
N GLN A 201 11.60 33.78 21.46
CA GLN A 201 12.93 34.18 20.97
C GLN A 201 13.32 35.60 21.38
N THR A 202 12.36 36.49 21.67
CA THR A 202 12.69 37.86 22.13
C THR A 202 13.06 37.92 23.61
N ILE A 203 12.72 36.90 24.40
CA ILE A 203 12.92 36.91 25.86
C ILE A 203 14.02 35.96 26.36
N THR A 204 14.51 35.04 25.52
CA THR A 204 15.62 34.14 25.86
C THR A 204 16.48 33.81 24.64
N LYS A 205 17.76 33.52 24.88
CA LYS A 205 18.69 32.99 23.86
C LYS A 205 18.69 31.46 23.80
N MET A 206 17.99 30.78 24.70
CA MET A 206 17.89 29.33 24.68
C MET A 206 17.17 28.86 23.40
N PRO A 207 17.64 27.79 22.74
CA PRO A 207 16.93 27.19 21.62
C PRO A 207 15.52 26.74 22.03
N ILE A 208 14.56 26.93 21.13
CA ILE A 208 13.15 26.56 21.36
C ILE A 208 12.83 25.31 20.55
N LEU A 209 12.30 24.30 21.23
CA LEU A 209 11.80 23.06 20.65
C LEU A 209 10.27 23.05 20.71
N VAL A 210 9.62 22.54 19.67
CA VAL A 210 8.15 22.40 19.65
C VAL A 210 7.78 20.93 19.82
N LYS A 211 7.07 20.59 20.90
CA LYS A 211 6.62 19.24 21.25
C LYS A 211 5.16 19.02 20.86
N GLY A 212 4.83 17.83 20.35
CA GLY A 212 3.48 17.48 19.89
C GLY A 212 3.26 17.66 18.39
N VAL A 213 4.33 17.71 17.60
CA VAL A 213 4.27 17.81 16.14
C VAL A 213 3.99 16.42 15.56
N LEU A 214 2.90 16.30 14.80
CA LEU A 214 2.43 15.02 14.28
C LEU A 214 2.55 14.91 12.75
N THR A 215 2.66 15.99 11.98
CA THR A 215 2.76 15.93 10.51
C THR A 215 3.99 16.66 9.96
N GLY A 216 4.41 16.34 8.72
CA GLY A 216 5.49 17.06 8.03
C GLY A 216 5.16 18.56 7.84
N GLU A 217 3.90 18.88 7.52
CA GLU A 217 3.47 20.28 7.40
C GLU A 217 3.57 21.04 8.73
N ASP A 218 3.12 20.44 9.84
CA ASP A 218 3.24 21.05 11.18
C ASP A 218 4.72 21.28 11.55
N ALA A 219 5.60 20.38 11.14
CA ALA A 219 7.03 20.52 11.32
C ALA A 219 7.61 21.68 10.53
N ARG A 220 7.25 21.83 9.25
CA ARG A 220 7.69 22.97 8.43
C ARG A 220 7.23 24.29 9.05
N ILE A 221 5.99 24.36 9.53
CA ILE A 221 5.46 25.55 10.18
C ILE A 221 6.25 25.89 11.45
N ALA A 222 6.56 24.89 12.29
CA ALA A 222 7.36 25.09 13.50
C ALA A 222 8.77 25.61 13.18
N ILE A 223 9.42 25.06 12.14
CA ILE A 223 10.75 25.49 11.71
C ILE A 223 10.71 26.91 11.12
N GLN A 224 9.73 27.22 10.28
CA GLN A 224 9.51 28.57 9.73
C GLN A 224 9.16 29.59 10.81
N ALA A 225 8.64 29.14 11.95
CA ALA A 225 8.42 29.97 13.12
C ALA A 225 9.69 30.23 13.94
N GLY A 226 10.81 29.58 13.61
CA GLY A 226 12.10 29.76 14.26
C GLY A 226 12.42 28.69 15.32
N ALA A 227 11.68 27.57 15.37
CA ALA A 227 12.03 26.47 16.25
C ALA A 227 13.41 25.88 15.90
N ALA A 228 14.24 25.68 16.91
CA ALA A 228 15.54 25.03 16.80
C ALA A 228 15.43 23.50 16.60
N GLY A 229 14.24 22.93 16.80
CA GLY A 229 13.94 21.52 16.59
C GLY A 229 12.50 21.19 16.99
N ILE A 230 12.09 19.95 16.77
CA ILE A 230 10.76 19.46 17.13
C ILE A 230 10.85 18.19 17.98
N ILE A 231 9.80 17.90 18.75
CA ILE A 231 9.65 16.68 19.53
C ILE A 231 8.33 16.03 19.13
N VAL A 232 8.41 14.83 18.57
CA VAL A 232 7.25 14.00 18.25
C VAL A 232 6.85 13.26 19.53
N SER A 233 5.63 13.46 20.01
CA SER A 233 5.18 12.94 21.30
C SER A 233 3.70 12.59 21.25
N ASN A 234 3.33 11.38 21.70
CA ASN A 234 1.97 10.85 21.67
C ASN A 234 1.11 11.15 22.92
N HIS A 235 1.61 12.00 23.82
CA HIS A 235 0.92 12.37 25.08
C HIS A 235 0.39 11.17 25.89
N GLY A 236 1.10 10.03 25.85
CA GLY A 236 0.67 8.81 26.54
C GLY A 236 -0.60 8.22 25.92
N GLY A 237 -0.62 8.01 24.60
CA GLY A 237 -1.64 7.26 23.85
C GLY A 237 -3.02 7.92 23.67
N ARG A 238 -3.29 9.08 24.26
CA ARG A 238 -4.64 9.71 24.23
C ARG A 238 -5.06 10.38 22.91
N GLN A 239 -4.22 10.38 21.88
CA GLN A 239 -4.47 11.13 20.64
C GLN A 239 -4.32 10.29 19.35
N LEU A 240 -4.42 8.96 19.45
CA LEU A 240 -4.27 8.03 18.32
C LEU A 240 -5.57 7.69 17.58
N ASP A 241 -6.67 8.40 17.83
CA ASP A 241 -7.90 8.16 17.07
C ASP A 241 -7.70 8.40 15.56
N TYR A 242 -6.70 9.19 15.16
CA TYR A 242 -6.34 9.34 13.75
C TYR A 242 -4.83 9.57 13.58
N VAL A 243 -4.28 8.88 12.58
CA VAL A 243 -3.16 9.26 11.69
C VAL A 243 -1.85 8.44 11.83
N PRO A 244 -1.36 7.82 10.73
CA PRO A 244 0.04 7.38 10.53
C PRO A 244 1.02 8.56 10.37
N ALA A 245 0.92 9.54 11.28
CA ALA A 245 1.47 10.89 11.13
C ALA A 245 2.93 10.99 11.57
N THR A 246 3.27 10.23 12.61
CA THR A 246 4.57 10.23 13.30
C THR A 246 5.73 10.05 12.32
N ILE A 247 5.55 9.27 11.24
CA ILE A 247 6.60 8.96 10.27
C ILE A 247 6.73 10.03 9.17
N SER A 248 5.62 10.64 8.73
CA SER A 248 5.67 11.73 7.74
C SER A 248 6.36 13.00 8.28
N ALA A 249 6.25 13.27 9.58
CA ALA A 249 7.04 14.31 10.23
C ALA A 249 8.54 13.95 10.31
N LEU A 250 8.88 12.67 10.43
CA LEU A 250 10.27 12.19 10.46
C LEU A 250 10.94 12.22 9.08
N GLU A 251 10.15 12.08 8.01
CA GLU A 251 10.61 12.07 6.62
C GLU A 251 11.21 13.40 6.15
N GLU A 252 10.88 14.54 6.78
CA GLU A 252 11.24 15.88 6.26
C GLU A 252 12.40 16.60 6.97
N ILE A 253 12.74 16.25 8.20
CA ILE A 253 13.44 17.21 9.08
C ILE A 253 14.90 16.86 9.36
N GLY A 254 15.32 15.60 9.19
CA GLY A 254 16.72 15.19 9.41
C GLY A 254 17.29 15.58 10.79
N ARG A 255 16.44 15.64 11.82
CA ARG A 255 16.78 16.12 13.18
C ARG A 255 16.37 15.11 14.26
N PRO A 256 17.02 15.16 15.44
CA PRO A 256 16.88 14.13 16.47
C PRO A 256 15.45 14.00 17.03
N VAL A 257 15.06 12.74 17.28
CA VAL A 257 13.78 12.33 17.85
C VAL A 257 13.97 11.97 19.31
N LEU A 258 13.02 12.34 20.17
CA LEU A 258 13.14 12.19 21.62
C LEU A 258 11.85 11.60 22.20
N PHE A 259 11.97 10.47 22.91
CA PHE A 259 10.86 9.78 23.58
C PHE A 259 10.64 10.30 25.01
N SER A 260 9.51 9.98 25.66
CA SER A 260 9.18 10.42 27.03
C SER A 260 8.55 9.27 27.80
N LEU A 261 9.04 8.97 29.01
CA LEU A 261 8.60 7.82 29.81
C LEU A 261 8.36 8.20 31.28
N ALA A 262 7.50 7.45 31.95
CA ALA A 262 7.18 7.58 33.37
C ALA A 262 7.68 6.35 34.14
N ALA A 263 8.43 6.53 35.24
CA ALA A 263 8.91 5.44 36.10
C ALA A 263 8.94 5.84 37.58
N GLU A 264 8.80 4.88 38.50
CA GLU A 264 8.86 5.11 39.95
C GLU A 264 10.29 5.13 40.50
N GLY A 265 10.68 6.23 41.17
CA GLY A 265 11.95 6.34 41.90
C GLY A 265 13.22 6.28 41.03
N GLU A 266 14.38 6.58 41.61
CA GLU A 266 15.64 6.69 40.84
C GLU A 266 16.08 5.33 40.27
N ALA A 267 15.97 4.27 41.08
CA ALA A 267 16.32 2.91 40.68
C ALA A 267 15.42 2.39 39.54
N GLY A 268 14.13 2.75 39.57
CA GLY A 268 13.18 2.37 38.53
C GLY A 268 13.40 3.11 37.22
N VAL A 269 13.66 4.43 37.27
CA VAL A 269 14.02 5.21 36.07
C VAL A 269 15.33 4.68 35.46
N ARG A 270 16.35 4.36 36.27
CA ARG A 270 17.60 3.75 35.79
C ARG A 270 17.36 2.40 35.11
N LYS A 271 16.51 1.55 35.69
CA LYS A 271 16.20 0.22 35.13
C LYS A 271 15.49 0.30 33.79
N VAL A 272 14.50 1.20 33.65
CA VAL A 272 13.79 1.43 32.38
C VAL A 272 14.74 1.98 31.31
N LEU A 273 15.60 2.93 31.66
CA LEU A 273 16.58 3.48 30.73
C LEU A 273 17.58 2.42 30.26
N GLN A 274 17.97 1.49 31.12
CA GLN A 274 18.82 0.37 30.72
C GLN A 274 18.11 -0.57 29.75
N MET A 275 16.86 -0.96 30.03
CA MET A 275 16.10 -1.85 29.14
C MET A 275 15.91 -1.26 27.73
N LEU A 276 15.62 0.03 27.64
CA LEU A 276 15.45 0.70 26.35
C LEU A 276 16.77 0.85 25.60
N ARG A 277 17.88 1.00 26.33
CA ARG A 277 19.21 0.96 25.72
C ARG A 277 19.44 -0.41 25.10
N ASP A 278 19.19 -1.48 25.84
CA ASP A 278 19.40 -2.85 25.40
C ASP A 278 18.50 -3.19 24.19
N GLU A 279 17.22 -2.80 24.21
CA GLU A 279 16.29 -2.98 23.08
C GLU A 279 16.72 -2.20 21.84
N PHE A 280 17.19 -0.95 22.01
CA PHE A 280 17.63 -0.14 20.89
C PHE A 280 18.96 -0.65 20.31
N GLU A 281 19.90 -1.11 21.13
CA GLU A 281 21.15 -1.73 20.70
C GLU A 281 20.89 -3.03 19.94
N LEU A 282 19.97 -3.87 20.43
CA LEU A 282 19.53 -5.08 19.72
C LEU A 282 18.90 -4.72 18.36
N THR A 283 18.07 -3.69 18.33
CA THR A 283 17.43 -3.20 17.10
C THR A 283 18.47 -2.72 16.08
N MET A 284 19.47 -1.95 16.52
CA MET A 284 20.60 -1.48 15.70
C MET A 284 21.43 -2.64 15.15
N ALA A 285 21.73 -3.63 15.99
CA ALA A 285 22.46 -4.84 15.62
C ALA A 285 21.73 -5.64 14.55
N LEU A 286 20.43 -5.87 14.74
CA LEU A 286 19.58 -6.57 13.76
C LEU A 286 19.50 -5.79 12.45
N SER A 287 19.47 -4.46 12.50
CA SER A 287 19.39 -3.60 11.31
C SER A 287 20.67 -3.56 10.47
N GLY A 288 21.80 -4.01 11.03
CA GLY A 288 23.11 -3.87 10.39
C GLY A 288 23.80 -2.52 10.62
N CYS A 289 23.27 -1.66 11.51
CA CYS A 289 23.78 -0.32 11.76
C CYS A 289 24.81 -0.32 12.90
N ARG A 290 25.97 0.34 12.70
CA ARG A 290 27.04 0.48 13.70
C ARG A 290 27.03 1.82 14.43
N SER A 291 26.31 2.81 13.92
CA SER A 291 26.12 4.11 14.56
C SER A 291 24.76 4.72 14.22
N LEU A 292 24.26 5.62 15.07
CA LEU A 292 22.98 6.32 14.85
C LEU A 292 22.92 7.06 13.50
N SER A 293 24.07 7.52 12.97
CA SER A 293 24.15 8.18 11.67
C SER A 293 23.95 7.25 10.47
N GLU A 294 24.09 5.94 10.64
CA GLU A 294 23.87 4.94 9.58
C GLU A 294 22.38 4.59 9.40
N ILE A 295 21.52 4.98 10.35
CA ILE A 295 20.08 4.81 10.23
C ILE A 295 19.57 5.71 9.09
N THR A 296 19.33 5.09 7.95
CA THR A 296 18.74 5.74 6.77
C THR A 296 17.32 5.23 6.53
N ARG A 297 16.56 5.97 5.70
CA ARG A 297 15.20 5.63 5.23
C ARG A 297 15.02 4.15 4.82
N ASN A 298 16.06 3.50 4.31
CA ASN A 298 16.02 2.12 3.85
C ASN A 298 15.94 1.06 4.97
N HIS A 299 16.10 1.47 6.24
CA HIS A 299 16.06 0.58 7.40
C HIS A 299 14.67 0.51 8.07
N ILE A 300 13.78 1.47 7.79
CA ILE A 300 12.42 1.55 8.38
C ILE A 300 11.39 1.29 7.27
N HIS A 301 10.74 0.12 7.30
CA HIS A 301 9.55 -0.14 6.49
C HIS A 301 8.34 -0.40 7.40
N LEU A 302 7.33 0.48 7.32
CA LEU A 302 5.96 0.09 7.60
C LEU A 302 5.56 -0.88 6.49
N LYS A 303 5.52 -2.17 6.81
CA LYS A 303 4.95 -3.16 5.90
C LYS A 303 3.43 -2.93 5.93
N MET A 304 2.91 -2.09 5.03
CA MET A 304 1.48 -2.13 4.72
C MET A 304 1.18 -3.56 4.29
N GLU A 305 0.41 -4.27 5.10
CA GLU A 305 -0.02 -5.60 4.75
C GLU A 305 -1.00 -5.49 3.58
N ILE A 306 -0.55 -5.89 2.39
CA ILE A 306 -1.41 -5.94 1.21
C ILE A 306 -2.42 -7.07 1.43
N THR A 307 -3.70 -6.71 1.45
CA THR A 307 -4.85 -7.59 1.71
C THR A 307 -5.67 -7.86 0.46
N ASN A 308 -5.51 -7.06 -0.60
CA ASN A 308 -6.25 -7.25 -1.84
C ASN A 308 -5.50 -6.80 -3.09
N VAL A 309 -5.96 -7.30 -4.24
CA VAL A 309 -5.32 -7.05 -5.55
C VAL A 309 -5.31 -5.56 -5.94
N THR A 310 -6.33 -4.79 -5.55
CA THR A 310 -6.47 -3.38 -5.97
C THR A 310 -5.41 -2.48 -5.33
N GLU A 311 -4.91 -2.82 -4.13
CA GLU A 311 -3.88 -2.05 -3.43
C GLU A 311 -2.56 -1.99 -4.22
N TYR A 312 -2.26 -3.01 -5.02
CA TYR A 312 -1.08 -3.00 -5.89
C TYR A 312 -1.13 -1.90 -6.95
N GLU A 313 -2.31 -1.47 -7.40
CA GLU A 313 -2.44 -0.36 -8.35
C GLU A 313 -1.97 0.96 -7.74
N ALA A 314 -2.33 1.23 -6.48
CA ALA A 314 -1.87 2.41 -5.76
C ALA A 314 -0.35 2.40 -5.56
N ILE A 315 0.20 1.25 -5.13
CA ILE A 315 1.65 1.10 -4.94
C ILE A 315 2.40 1.24 -6.27
N ALA A 316 1.88 0.66 -7.36
CA ALA A 316 2.47 0.79 -8.68
C ALA A 316 2.42 2.24 -9.17
N LYS A 317 1.34 2.98 -8.90
CA LYS A 317 1.22 4.41 -9.23
C LYS A 317 2.27 5.26 -8.55
N GLU A 318 2.59 4.96 -7.30
CA GLU A 318 3.60 5.67 -6.52
C GLU A 318 5.03 5.35 -6.98
N LYS A 319 5.29 4.11 -7.41
CA LYS A 319 6.64 3.65 -7.78
C LYS A 319 7.00 3.89 -9.25
N LEU A 320 6.05 3.74 -10.16
CA LEU A 320 6.34 3.79 -11.59
C LEU A 320 6.42 5.25 -12.08
N PRO A 321 7.29 5.54 -13.06
CA PRO A 321 7.23 6.80 -13.79
C PRO A 321 5.83 6.99 -14.37
N LYS A 322 5.32 8.23 -14.35
CA LYS A 322 3.95 8.57 -14.81
C LYS A 322 3.62 7.98 -16.18
N MET A 323 4.55 8.09 -17.14
CA MET A 323 4.39 7.54 -18.50
C MET A 323 4.14 6.02 -18.49
N VAL A 324 4.87 5.27 -17.66
CA VAL A 324 4.77 3.81 -17.57
C VAL A 324 3.50 3.41 -16.82
N TYR A 325 3.18 4.08 -15.70
CA TYR A 325 1.94 3.84 -14.98
C TYR A 325 0.74 4.07 -15.88
N ASP A 326 0.66 5.24 -16.52
CA ASP A 326 -0.45 5.60 -17.39
C ASP A 326 -0.58 4.66 -18.59
N TYR A 327 0.54 4.20 -19.17
CA TYR A 327 0.52 3.20 -20.25
C TYR A 327 -0.22 1.94 -19.84
N TYR A 328 -0.02 1.44 -18.61
CA TYR A 328 -0.72 0.25 -18.10
C TYR A 328 -2.13 0.55 -17.61
N ALA A 329 -2.30 1.66 -16.88
CA ALA A 329 -3.55 2.00 -16.21
C ALA A 329 -4.64 2.46 -17.18
N SER A 330 -4.28 3.22 -18.23
CA SER A 330 -5.26 3.93 -19.05
C SER A 330 -6.21 3.00 -19.81
N GLY A 331 -7.41 3.52 -20.06
CA GLY A 331 -8.39 3.03 -21.03
C GLY A 331 -8.38 3.88 -22.31
N ALA A 332 -9.34 3.63 -23.19
CA ALA A 332 -9.60 4.47 -24.36
C ALA A 332 -10.39 5.72 -23.95
N GLU A 333 -10.01 6.87 -24.51
CA GLU A 333 -10.76 8.14 -24.46
C GLU A 333 -11.22 8.51 -23.03
N ASP A 334 -12.53 8.61 -22.79
CA ASP A 334 -13.10 8.98 -21.49
C ASP A 334 -13.01 7.86 -20.44
N GLN A 335 -12.57 6.67 -20.86
CA GLN A 335 -12.36 5.48 -20.03
C GLN A 335 -13.63 5.00 -19.33
N TRP A 336 -14.81 5.23 -19.92
CA TRP A 336 -16.09 4.79 -19.35
C TRP A 336 -16.12 3.27 -19.17
N THR A 337 -15.74 2.53 -20.21
CA THR A 337 -15.68 1.06 -20.22
C THR A 337 -14.67 0.53 -19.20
N LEU A 338 -13.60 1.28 -18.91
CA LEU A 338 -12.58 0.89 -17.93
C LEU A 338 -13.19 0.83 -16.54
N GLN A 339 -13.94 1.87 -16.18
CA GLN A 339 -14.68 1.94 -14.92
C GLN A 339 -15.82 0.90 -14.91
N GLU A 340 -16.53 0.77 -16.03
CA GLU A 340 -17.69 -0.12 -16.14
C GLU A 340 -17.32 -1.60 -16.02
N ASN A 341 -16.15 -2.01 -16.56
CA ASN A 341 -15.60 -3.35 -16.35
C ASN A 341 -15.46 -3.72 -14.86
N ARG A 342 -15.23 -2.74 -13.96
CA ARG A 342 -15.21 -2.96 -12.50
C ARG A 342 -16.61 -2.88 -11.92
N ASN A 343 -17.37 -1.85 -12.27
CA ASN A 343 -18.69 -1.58 -11.70
C ASN A 343 -19.70 -2.70 -11.98
N ALA A 344 -19.65 -3.31 -13.16
CA ALA A 344 -20.61 -4.32 -13.58
C ALA A 344 -20.65 -5.57 -12.67
N PHE A 345 -19.52 -5.94 -12.07
CA PHE A 345 -19.50 -7.03 -11.09
C PHE A 345 -20.34 -6.71 -9.84
N ALA A 346 -20.45 -5.44 -9.44
CA ALA A 346 -21.24 -5.05 -8.27
C ALA A 346 -22.75 -5.20 -8.48
N ARG A 347 -23.21 -5.24 -9.74
CA ARG A 347 -24.62 -5.43 -10.14
C ARG A 347 -25.03 -6.90 -10.24
N ILE A 348 -24.16 -7.80 -9.77
CA ILE A 348 -24.40 -9.24 -9.66
C ILE A 348 -24.31 -9.61 -8.17
N LEU A 349 -25.39 -10.13 -7.62
CA LEU A 349 -25.48 -10.57 -6.22
C LEU A 349 -25.43 -12.09 -6.13
N PHE A 350 -25.06 -12.61 -4.96
CA PHE A 350 -25.00 -14.05 -4.68
C PHE A 350 -26.31 -14.57 -4.10
N ARG A 351 -26.58 -15.85 -4.35
CA ARG A 351 -27.66 -16.65 -3.76
C ARG A 351 -27.02 -17.90 -3.12
N PRO A 352 -26.29 -17.73 -2.00
CA PRO A 352 -25.49 -18.80 -1.41
C PRO A 352 -26.38 -19.94 -0.90
N ARG A 353 -25.87 -21.18 -0.98
CA ARG A 353 -26.53 -22.37 -0.43
C ARG A 353 -25.86 -22.73 0.89
N ILE A 354 -26.63 -22.66 1.97
CA ILE A 354 -26.15 -22.91 3.34
C ILE A 354 -26.20 -24.40 3.71
N LEU A 355 -25.51 -24.77 4.79
CA LEU A 355 -25.49 -26.13 5.36
C LEU A 355 -25.06 -27.22 4.37
N ILE A 356 -24.10 -26.89 3.51
CA ILE A 356 -23.40 -27.83 2.64
C ILE A 356 -22.00 -28.05 3.21
N ASP A 357 -21.55 -29.30 3.24
CA ASP A 357 -20.17 -29.62 3.63
C ASP A 357 -19.18 -29.07 2.59
N VAL A 358 -18.42 -28.06 3.00
CA VAL A 358 -17.39 -27.38 2.20
C VAL A 358 -16.00 -27.55 2.80
N SER A 359 -15.79 -28.60 3.60
CA SER A 359 -14.48 -28.94 4.18
C SER A 359 -13.40 -29.23 3.13
N LYS A 360 -13.81 -29.58 1.91
CA LYS A 360 -12.92 -29.81 0.76
C LYS A 360 -13.45 -29.09 -0.47
N ILE A 361 -12.61 -28.27 -1.09
CA ILE A 361 -12.92 -27.52 -2.31
C ILE A 361 -11.91 -27.87 -3.39
N ASP A 362 -12.42 -28.28 -4.55
CA ASP A 362 -11.65 -28.54 -5.77
C ASP A 362 -11.86 -27.42 -6.79
N MET A 363 -10.84 -26.57 -6.92
CA MET A 363 -10.80 -25.51 -7.94
C MET A 363 -10.14 -25.96 -9.25
N THR A 364 -9.65 -27.19 -9.33
CA THR A 364 -8.93 -27.65 -10.52
C THR A 364 -9.86 -27.69 -11.74
N THR A 365 -9.30 -27.39 -12.91
CA THR A 365 -10.05 -27.43 -14.18
C THR A 365 -9.16 -27.91 -15.30
N THR A 366 -9.76 -28.18 -16.46
CA THR A 366 -9.05 -28.59 -17.68
C THR A 366 -9.37 -27.59 -18.79
N ILE A 367 -8.35 -26.90 -19.28
CA ILE A 367 -8.46 -25.90 -20.36
C ILE A 367 -7.71 -26.43 -21.57
N LEU A 368 -8.42 -26.64 -22.68
CA LEU A 368 -7.87 -27.17 -23.93
C LEU A 368 -7.08 -28.48 -23.75
N GLY A 369 -7.53 -29.34 -22.83
CA GLY A 369 -6.86 -30.61 -22.51
C GLY A 369 -5.77 -30.52 -21.43
N PHE A 370 -5.44 -29.32 -20.95
CA PHE A 370 -4.42 -29.11 -19.92
C PHE A 370 -5.05 -28.90 -18.55
N LYS A 371 -4.69 -29.75 -17.58
CA LYS A 371 -5.13 -29.60 -16.18
C LYS A 371 -4.39 -28.44 -15.52
N ILE A 372 -5.13 -27.57 -14.85
CA ILE A 372 -4.60 -26.42 -14.09
C ILE A 372 -5.21 -26.35 -12.69
N SER A 373 -4.54 -25.63 -11.79
CA SER A 373 -4.84 -25.62 -10.34
C SER A 373 -6.08 -24.80 -9.96
N MET A 374 -6.49 -23.86 -10.81
CA MET A 374 -7.58 -22.90 -10.59
C MET A 374 -8.02 -22.28 -11.92
N PRO A 375 -9.27 -21.78 -12.06
CA PRO A 375 -9.80 -21.18 -13.29
C PRO A 375 -9.34 -19.72 -13.50
N ILE A 376 -8.14 -19.36 -13.05
CA ILE A 376 -7.60 -18.00 -13.01
C ILE A 376 -6.25 -17.98 -13.71
N MET A 377 -6.18 -17.34 -14.87
CA MET A 377 -5.01 -17.33 -15.76
C MET A 377 -4.45 -15.91 -15.93
N VAL A 378 -3.23 -15.80 -16.44
CA VAL A 378 -2.59 -14.50 -16.72
C VAL A 378 -2.87 -14.09 -18.17
N ALA A 379 -3.49 -12.92 -18.34
CA ALA A 379 -3.77 -12.29 -19.63
C ALA A 379 -2.47 -11.75 -20.27
N PRO A 380 -2.41 -11.64 -21.61
CA PRO A 380 -1.27 -11.02 -22.26
C PRO A 380 -1.27 -9.50 -21.98
N THR A 381 -0.20 -9.03 -21.35
CA THR A 381 0.16 -7.61 -21.28
C THR A 381 1.50 -7.39 -21.99
N ALA A 382 1.67 -6.22 -22.59
CA ALA A 382 2.88 -5.89 -23.33
C ALA A 382 3.96 -5.29 -22.42
N MET A 383 5.22 -5.45 -22.85
CA MET A 383 6.38 -4.69 -22.34
C MET A 383 6.55 -4.74 -20.81
N GLN A 384 6.47 -5.91 -20.17
CA GLN A 384 6.47 -6.02 -18.70
C GLN A 384 7.78 -5.56 -18.05
N LYS A 385 8.90 -5.51 -18.80
CA LYS A 385 10.18 -4.98 -18.27
C LYS A 385 10.17 -3.47 -17.97
N MET A 386 9.14 -2.73 -18.41
CA MET A 386 8.94 -1.35 -17.92
C MET A 386 8.44 -1.33 -16.48
N ALA A 387 7.73 -2.38 -16.04
CA ALA A 387 7.22 -2.50 -14.67
C ALA A 387 8.32 -2.97 -13.70
N HIS A 388 9.11 -3.97 -14.09
CA HIS A 388 10.15 -4.56 -13.26
C HIS A 388 11.25 -5.16 -14.15
N PRO A 389 12.56 -5.11 -13.78
CA PRO A 389 13.65 -5.60 -14.62
C PRO A 389 13.49 -7.04 -15.13
N GLU A 390 12.92 -7.93 -14.31
CA GLU A 390 12.66 -9.32 -14.70
C GLU A 390 11.48 -9.49 -15.66
N GLY A 391 10.54 -8.54 -15.70
CA GLY A 391 9.41 -8.52 -16.62
C GLY A 391 8.67 -9.86 -16.71
N GLU A 392 8.58 -10.38 -17.93
CA GLU A 392 7.87 -11.63 -18.24
C GLU A 392 8.50 -12.87 -17.62
N TYR A 393 9.79 -12.85 -17.23
CA TYR A 393 10.42 -13.98 -16.54
C TYR A 393 9.77 -14.23 -15.17
N ALA A 394 9.59 -13.15 -14.39
CA ALA A 394 8.94 -13.19 -13.09
C ALA A 394 7.50 -13.68 -13.20
N THR A 395 6.75 -13.15 -14.18
CA THR A 395 5.37 -13.57 -14.44
C THR A 395 5.28 -15.05 -14.83
N ALA A 396 6.21 -15.53 -15.66
CA ALA A 396 6.23 -16.93 -16.08
C ALA A 396 6.53 -17.90 -14.93
N ARG A 397 7.49 -17.57 -14.06
CA ARG A 397 7.79 -18.36 -12.86
C ARG A 397 6.64 -18.34 -11.87
N ALA A 398 6.00 -17.18 -11.66
CA ALA A 398 4.84 -17.06 -10.78
C ALA A 398 3.64 -17.88 -11.28
N ALA A 399 3.31 -17.79 -12.57
CA ALA A 399 2.21 -18.57 -13.17
C ALA A 399 2.47 -20.09 -13.09
N SER A 400 3.70 -20.51 -13.36
CA SER A 400 4.11 -21.92 -13.27
C SER A 400 4.04 -22.44 -11.84
N ALA A 401 4.52 -21.66 -10.86
CA ALA A 401 4.45 -22.00 -9.44
C ALA A 401 3.01 -22.06 -8.92
N ALA A 402 2.12 -21.22 -9.44
CA ALA A 402 0.69 -21.27 -9.13
C ALA A 402 -0.03 -22.42 -9.86
N GLY A 403 0.64 -23.13 -10.79
CA GLY A 403 0.03 -24.20 -11.58
C GLY A 403 -1.06 -23.71 -12.53
N THR A 404 -0.90 -22.52 -13.10
CA THR A 404 -1.86 -21.89 -14.03
C THR A 404 -1.22 -21.47 -15.36
N ILE A 405 -2.04 -20.99 -16.29
CA ILE A 405 -1.64 -20.60 -17.64
C ILE A 405 -1.17 -19.14 -17.66
N MET A 406 -0.05 -18.89 -18.33
CA MET A 406 0.37 -17.56 -18.74
C MET A 406 0.15 -17.37 -20.24
N THR A 407 -0.51 -16.28 -20.64
CA THR A 407 -0.53 -15.84 -22.03
C THR A 407 0.54 -14.77 -22.24
N LEU A 408 1.55 -15.04 -23.07
CA LEU A 408 2.59 -14.09 -23.41
C LEU A 408 2.13 -13.18 -24.57
N SER A 409 2.37 -11.88 -24.50
CA SER A 409 2.09 -10.97 -25.62
C SER A 409 3.14 -11.10 -26.73
N SER A 410 2.74 -10.94 -27.99
CA SER A 410 3.70 -10.75 -29.08
C SER A 410 4.59 -9.52 -28.83
N TRP A 411 4.10 -8.50 -28.12
CA TRP A 411 4.81 -7.28 -27.73
C TRP A 411 5.54 -7.40 -26.39
N ALA A 412 5.87 -8.62 -25.96
CA ALA A 412 6.67 -8.84 -24.76
C ALA A 412 8.10 -8.31 -24.92
N THR A 413 8.68 -7.87 -23.79
CA THR A 413 10.10 -7.50 -23.65
C THR A 413 11.03 -8.69 -23.33
N SER A 414 10.48 -9.89 -23.48
CA SER A 414 11.18 -11.18 -23.38
C SER A 414 10.59 -12.09 -24.45
N SER A 415 11.45 -12.84 -25.15
CA SER A 415 11.01 -13.73 -26.22
C SER A 415 10.30 -14.97 -25.69
N VAL A 416 9.63 -15.71 -26.57
CA VAL A 416 9.05 -17.02 -26.23
C VAL A 416 10.09 -18.01 -25.70
N GLU A 417 11.33 -18.02 -26.19
CA GLU A 417 12.40 -18.90 -25.69
C GLU A 417 12.90 -18.48 -24.32
N GLU A 418 13.12 -17.18 -24.13
CA GLU A 418 13.49 -16.59 -22.85
C GLU A 418 12.47 -16.96 -21.78
N VAL A 419 11.19 -16.81 -22.09
CA VAL A 419 10.09 -17.18 -21.20
C VAL A 419 10.02 -18.69 -20.98
N ALA A 420 10.23 -19.52 -22.00
CA ALA A 420 10.27 -20.98 -21.86
C ALA A 420 11.45 -21.46 -21.00
N SER A 421 12.59 -20.76 -21.04
CA SER A 421 13.80 -21.08 -20.27
C SER A 421 13.60 -20.95 -18.75
N THR A 422 12.56 -20.23 -18.31
CA THR A 422 12.23 -20.09 -16.88
C THR A 422 11.79 -21.39 -16.22
N GLY A 423 11.43 -22.41 -17.00
CA GLY A 423 11.00 -23.72 -16.53
C GLY A 423 9.70 -24.21 -17.19
N PRO A 424 9.26 -25.43 -16.84
CA PRO A 424 8.02 -26.00 -17.37
C PRO A 424 6.80 -25.19 -16.91
N GLY A 425 5.82 -25.03 -17.80
CA GLY A 425 4.58 -24.32 -17.53
C GLY A 425 3.69 -24.29 -18.78
N ILE A 426 2.38 -24.28 -18.58
CA ILE A 426 1.43 -24.15 -19.70
C ILE A 426 1.39 -22.68 -20.11
N ARG A 427 1.73 -22.40 -21.36
CA ARG A 427 1.79 -21.03 -21.88
C ARG A 427 1.03 -20.91 -23.18
N PHE A 428 0.26 -19.84 -23.32
CA PHE A 428 -0.40 -19.43 -24.56
C PHE A 428 0.34 -18.23 -25.14
N PHE A 429 0.25 -18.04 -26.45
CA PHE A 429 0.91 -16.93 -27.14
C PHE A 429 -0.13 -16.03 -27.80
N GLN A 430 -0.21 -14.78 -27.36
CA GLN A 430 -1.08 -13.79 -27.97
C GLN A 430 -0.44 -13.26 -29.25
N LEU A 431 -1.26 -13.15 -30.29
CA LEU A 431 -0.82 -12.80 -31.63
C LEU A 431 -1.80 -11.82 -32.28
N TYR A 432 -1.26 -10.96 -33.15
CA TYR A 432 -2.00 -10.25 -34.18
C TYR A 432 -1.64 -10.85 -35.53
N VAL A 433 -2.60 -10.93 -36.46
CA VAL A 433 -2.29 -11.19 -37.86
C VAL A 433 -1.79 -9.89 -38.48
N TYR A 434 -0.46 -9.75 -38.57
CA TYR A 434 0.23 -8.59 -39.14
C TYR A 434 0.17 -8.57 -40.67
N LYS A 435 0.26 -7.39 -41.28
CA LYS A 435 0.28 -7.21 -42.75
C LYS A 435 1.30 -8.12 -43.42
N ASN A 436 2.53 -8.14 -42.90
CA ASN A 436 3.54 -9.11 -43.33
C ASN A 436 3.23 -10.50 -42.73
N ARG A 437 2.51 -11.33 -43.51
CA ARG A 437 2.12 -12.70 -43.10
C ARG A 437 3.32 -13.62 -42.83
N ASN A 438 4.46 -13.39 -43.47
CA ASN A 438 5.71 -14.14 -43.19
C ASN A 438 6.19 -13.91 -41.74
N VAL A 439 6.03 -12.70 -41.20
CA VAL A 439 6.38 -12.42 -39.78
C VAL A 439 5.45 -13.19 -38.85
N VAL A 440 4.17 -13.28 -39.19
CA VAL A 440 3.18 -14.06 -38.42
C VAL A 440 3.55 -15.54 -38.41
N GLU A 441 3.89 -16.11 -39.57
CA GLU A 441 4.36 -17.50 -39.68
C GLU A 441 5.61 -17.76 -38.83
N GLN A 442 6.61 -16.87 -38.92
CA GLN A 442 7.82 -16.97 -38.11
C GLN A 442 7.51 -16.93 -36.60
N LEU A 443 6.66 -16.01 -36.15
CA LEU A 443 6.24 -15.89 -34.74
C LEU A 443 5.52 -17.16 -34.26
N VAL A 444 4.60 -17.69 -35.07
CA VAL A 444 3.86 -18.92 -34.76
C VAL A 444 4.82 -20.09 -34.62
N ARG A 445 5.72 -20.31 -35.59
CA ARG A 445 6.74 -21.38 -35.53
C ARG A 445 7.67 -21.23 -34.34
N ARG A 446 8.03 -19.99 -34.02
CA ARG A 446 8.87 -19.66 -32.86
C ARG A 446 8.16 -20.04 -31.55
N ALA A 447 6.88 -19.72 -31.40
CA ALA A 447 6.08 -20.13 -30.25
C ALA A 447 5.89 -21.66 -30.15
N GLU A 448 5.63 -22.35 -31.28
CA GLU A 448 5.55 -23.82 -31.33
C GLU A 448 6.85 -24.47 -30.82
N ARG A 449 8.01 -24.02 -31.32
CA ARG A 449 9.33 -24.53 -30.88
C ARG A 449 9.60 -24.29 -29.40
N ALA A 450 9.15 -23.16 -28.86
CA ALA A 450 9.24 -22.84 -27.44
C ALA A 450 8.22 -23.61 -26.56
N GLY A 451 7.40 -24.48 -27.16
CA GLY A 451 6.49 -25.37 -26.44
C GLY A 451 5.17 -24.73 -25.99
N PHE A 452 4.82 -23.57 -26.55
CA PHE A 452 3.53 -22.92 -26.29
C PHE A 452 2.38 -23.82 -26.78
N LYS A 453 1.22 -23.69 -26.11
CA LYS A 453 0.12 -24.66 -26.21
C LYS A 453 -1.13 -24.16 -26.94
N ALA A 454 -1.27 -22.86 -27.14
CA ALA A 454 -2.37 -22.26 -27.89
C ALA A 454 -2.00 -20.85 -28.39
N ILE A 455 -2.69 -20.38 -29.42
CA ILE A 455 -2.64 -19.00 -29.89
C ILE A 455 -3.86 -18.25 -29.37
N ALA A 456 -3.65 -17.11 -28.72
CA ALA A 456 -4.70 -16.14 -28.41
C ALA A 456 -4.72 -15.04 -29.48
N LEU A 457 -5.51 -15.24 -30.54
CA LEU A 457 -5.61 -14.30 -31.65
C LEU A 457 -6.47 -13.10 -31.24
N THR A 458 -5.88 -11.91 -31.28
CA THR A 458 -6.60 -10.66 -30.97
C THR A 458 -7.33 -10.12 -32.20
N VAL A 459 -8.65 -9.96 -32.10
CA VAL A 459 -9.52 -9.52 -33.21
C VAL A 459 -10.22 -8.17 -32.97
N ASP A 460 -10.06 -7.57 -31.78
CA ASP A 460 -10.66 -6.27 -31.40
C ASP A 460 -9.78 -5.05 -31.72
N THR A 461 -8.67 -5.24 -32.44
CA THR A 461 -7.67 -4.20 -32.72
C THR A 461 -7.34 -4.08 -34.22
N PRO A 462 -8.31 -3.80 -35.11
CA PRO A 462 -8.00 -3.44 -36.50
C PRO A 462 -7.24 -2.10 -36.57
N ARG A 463 -7.42 -1.25 -35.55
CA ARG A 463 -6.65 -0.02 -35.27
C ARG A 463 -6.44 0.09 -33.77
N LEU A 464 -5.38 0.77 -33.34
CA LEU A 464 -5.16 1.05 -31.93
C LEU A 464 -6.21 2.03 -31.40
N GLY A 465 -6.78 1.72 -30.24
CA GLY A 465 -7.63 2.65 -29.50
C GLY A 465 -6.87 3.90 -29.06
N ARG A 466 -7.58 5.01 -28.93
CA ARG A 466 -7.00 6.31 -28.56
C ARG A 466 -6.87 6.41 -27.05
N ARG A 467 -5.65 6.20 -26.53
CA ARG A 467 -5.34 6.33 -25.10
C ARG A 467 -4.71 7.69 -24.84
N GLU A 468 -5.51 8.65 -24.38
CA GLU A 468 -5.10 10.06 -24.30
C GLU A 468 -3.89 10.30 -23.39
N SER A 469 -3.75 9.53 -22.31
CA SER A 469 -2.62 9.66 -21.40
C SER A 469 -1.29 9.40 -22.10
N ASP A 470 -1.22 8.43 -23.01
CA ASP A 470 -0.01 8.17 -23.79
C ASP A 470 0.32 9.32 -24.75
N ILE A 471 -0.71 9.94 -25.34
CA ILE A 471 -0.54 11.10 -26.22
C ILE A 471 -0.01 12.29 -25.42
N LYS A 472 -0.63 12.58 -24.26
CA LYS A 472 -0.23 13.66 -23.35
C LYS A 472 1.19 13.44 -22.79
N ASN A 473 1.54 12.19 -22.49
CA ASN A 473 2.86 11.82 -21.97
C ASN A 473 3.92 11.62 -23.07
N ARG A 474 3.55 11.65 -24.35
CA ARG A 474 4.41 11.31 -25.50
C ARG A 474 5.10 9.96 -25.31
N PHE A 475 4.30 8.93 -25.05
CA PHE A 475 4.79 7.59 -24.72
C PHE A 475 5.83 7.09 -25.74
N THR A 476 6.98 6.65 -25.23
CA THR A 476 8.00 5.92 -25.97
C THR A 476 8.45 4.71 -25.15
N LEU A 477 8.84 3.64 -25.85
CA LEU A 477 9.48 2.50 -25.19
C LEU A 477 10.86 2.95 -24.67
N PRO A 478 11.23 2.68 -23.41
CA PRO A 478 12.57 2.97 -22.91
C PRO A 478 13.65 2.33 -23.80
N PRO A 479 14.75 3.04 -24.10
CA PRO A 479 15.71 2.64 -25.13
C PRO A 479 16.45 1.34 -24.83
N ASN A 480 16.52 0.95 -23.55
CA ASN A 480 17.13 -0.30 -23.11
C ASN A 480 16.22 -1.53 -23.28
N LEU A 481 15.00 -1.36 -23.81
CA LEU A 481 14.02 -2.42 -23.98
C LEU A 481 13.68 -2.62 -25.46
N THR A 482 13.47 -3.86 -25.86
CA THR A 482 13.10 -4.24 -27.23
C THR A 482 11.94 -5.22 -27.23
N LEU A 483 11.19 -5.28 -28.32
CA LEU A 483 10.12 -6.27 -28.53
C LEU A 483 10.75 -7.60 -28.98
N LYS A 484 11.19 -8.39 -28.00
CA LYS A 484 12.09 -9.54 -28.19
C LYS A 484 11.59 -10.64 -29.13
N ASN A 485 10.28 -10.77 -29.32
CA ASN A 485 9.74 -11.75 -30.28
C ASN A 485 9.99 -11.39 -31.74
N PHE A 486 10.19 -10.11 -32.06
CA PHE A 486 10.47 -9.63 -33.42
C PHE A 486 11.98 -9.56 -33.71
N GLU A 487 12.81 -9.61 -32.67
CA GLU A 487 14.26 -9.66 -32.82
C GLU A 487 14.69 -10.98 -33.47
N GLY A 488 15.52 -10.88 -34.51
CA GLY A 488 16.01 -12.03 -35.28
C GLY A 488 15.01 -12.60 -36.29
N LEU A 489 13.90 -11.92 -36.55
CA LEU A 489 12.96 -12.29 -37.63
C LEU A 489 13.29 -11.54 -38.93
N ASP A 490 12.90 -12.13 -40.06
CA ASP A 490 12.88 -11.42 -41.33
C ASP A 490 11.67 -10.48 -41.39
N LEU A 491 11.91 -9.20 -41.13
CA LEU A 491 10.90 -8.13 -41.08
C LEU A 491 10.69 -7.44 -42.44
N GLY A 492 11.52 -7.72 -43.44
CA GLY A 492 11.61 -6.94 -44.69
C GLY A 492 12.31 -5.58 -44.50
N LYS A 493 12.11 -4.64 -45.44
CA LYS A 493 12.68 -3.28 -45.37
C LYS A 493 12.10 -2.51 -44.18
N MET A 494 12.94 -2.14 -43.21
CA MET A 494 12.61 -1.17 -42.16
C MET A 494 13.16 0.20 -42.58
N ASP A 495 12.35 1.25 -42.48
CA ASP A 495 12.85 2.62 -42.68
C ASP A 495 13.81 2.98 -41.53
N GLU A 496 15.04 3.37 -41.86
CA GLU A 496 16.20 3.54 -40.95
C GLU A 496 16.10 4.73 -39.96
N ALA A 497 14.92 5.30 -39.73
CA ALA A 497 14.77 6.51 -38.93
C ALA A 497 14.27 6.24 -37.48
N ASN A 498 15.21 6.33 -36.53
CA ASN A 498 15.07 6.48 -35.06
C ASN A 498 14.99 5.20 -34.20
N ASP A 499 15.62 5.25 -33.02
CA ASP A 499 15.69 4.19 -31.97
C ASP A 499 14.32 3.66 -31.49
N SER A 500 13.21 4.33 -31.82
CA SER A 500 11.82 3.84 -31.67
C SER A 500 11.35 2.89 -32.77
N GLY A 501 12.21 2.55 -33.75
CA GLY A 501 11.86 1.97 -35.04
C GLY A 501 11.06 0.67 -34.96
N LEU A 502 11.43 -0.25 -34.06
CA LEU A 502 10.72 -1.54 -33.95
C LEU A 502 9.30 -1.38 -33.39
N ALA A 503 9.11 -0.54 -32.36
CA ALA A 503 7.78 -0.30 -31.80
C ALA A 503 6.85 0.39 -32.82
N SER A 504 7.37 1.38 -33.54
CA SER A 504 6.65 2.07 -34.62
C SER A 504 6.35 1.14 -35.81
N TYR A 505 7.31 0.29 -36.21
CA TYR A 505 7.11 -0.72 -37.25
C TYR A 505 5.99 -1.67 -36.87
N VAL A 506 6.05 -2.28 -35.68
CA VAL A 506 5.06 -3.28 -35.25
C VAL A 506 3.67 -2.64 -35.11
N ALA A 507 3.57 -1.40 -34.64
CA ALA A 507 2.31 -0.66 -34.65
C ALA A 507 1.78 -0.40 -36.07
N GLY A 508 2.66 -0.10 -37.03
CA GLY A 508 2.32 0.06 -38.45
C GLY A 508 1.96 -1.24 -39.17
N GLN A 509 2.37 -2.39 -38.63
CA GLN A 509 2.07 -3.72 -39.15
C GLN A 509 0.68 -4.25 -38.77
N ILE A 510 -0.06 -3.60 -37.87
CA ILE A 510 -1.44 -3.99 -37.57
C ILE A 510 -2.27 -3.93 -38.85
N ASP A 511 -2.84 -5.07 -39.23
CA ASP A 511 -3.65 -5.21 -40.42
C ASP A 511 -5.12 -4.89 -40.11
N ARG A 512 -5.66 -3.88 -40.78
CA ARG A 512 -7.05 -3.45 -40.63
C ARG A 512 -8.01 -4.19 -41.57
N THR A 513 -7.50 -5.05 -42.44
CA THR A 513 -8.25 -5.76 -43.48
C THR A 513 -8.67 -7.16 -43.06
N LEU A 514 -8.34 -7.56 -41.83
CA LEU A 514 -8.65 -8.88 -41.29
C LEU A 514 -10.15 -9.17 -41.38
N SER A 515 -10.46 -10.40 -41.78
CA SER A 515 -11.80 -10.97 -41.66
C SER A 515 -11.71 -12.42 -41.18
N TRP A 516 -12.86 -13.09 -41.05
CA TRP A 516 -12.92 -14.47 -40.58
C TRP A 516 -12.12 -15.46 -41.45
N LYS A 517 -11.84 -15.13 -42.71
CA LYS A 517 -10.94 -15.93 -43.57
C LYS A 517 -9.50 -15.96 -43.04
N ASP A 518 -9.06 -14.91 -42.33
CA ASP A 518 -7.70 -14.83 -41.78
C ASP A 518 -7.57 -15.72 -40.53
N VAL A 519 -8.67 -15.99 -39.81
CA VAL A 519 -8.71 -17.02 -38.76
C VAL A 519 -8.50 -18.40 -39.38
N GLN A 520 -9.17 -18.68 -40.50
CA GLN A 520 -9.01 -19.94 -41.22
C GLN A 520 -7.60 -20.07 -41.82
N TRP A 521 -7.05 -19.00 -42.38
CA TRP A 521 -5.66 -18.96 -42.82
C TRP A 521 -4.69 -19.30 -41.68
N LEU A 522 -4.89 -18.73 -40.48
CA LEU A 522 -4.03 -19.02 -39.33
C LEU A 522 -4.06 -20.52 -38.96
N GLN A 523 -5.21 -21.20 -39.09
CA GLN A 523 -5.32 -22.66 -38.89
C GLN A 523 -4.54 -23.47 -39.94
N THR A 524 -4.24 -22.91 -41.11
CA THR A 524 -3.42 -23.60 -42.13
C THR A 524 -1.94 -23.66 -41.76
N ILE A 525 -1.45 -22.71 -40.96
CA ILE A 525 -0.03 -22.59 -40.62
C ILE A 525 0.34 -23.17 -39.26
N THR A 526 -0.63 -23.45 -38.38
CA THR A 526 -0.41 -24.06 -37.06
C THR A 526 -1.41 -25.15 -36.72
N LYS A 527 -1.01 -26.07 -35.83
CA LYS A 527 -1.89 -27.05 -35.19
C LYS A 527 -2.28 -26.66 -33.76
N MET A 528 -1.73 -25.57 -33.23
CA MET A 528 -2.12 -25.07 -31.92
C MET A 528 -3.61 -24.65 -31.93
N PRO A 529 -4.38 -24.94 -30.87
CA PRO A 529 -5.70 -24.37 -30.66
C PRO A 529 -5.67 -22.84 -30.78
N ILE A 530 -6.65 -22.27 -31.49
CA ILE A 530 -6.79 -20.81 -31.65
C ILE A 530 -7.94 -20.33 -30.78
N LEU A 531 -7.63 -19.50 -29.79
CA LEU A 531 -8.58 -18.74 -28.99
C LEU A 531 -8.80 -17.38 -29.64
N VAL A 532 -10.04 -17.05 -29.98
CA VAL A 532 -10.38 -15.73 -30.55
C VAL A 532 -10.67 -14.76 -29.40
N LYS A 533 -9.81 -13.75 -29.24
CA LYS A 533 -9.86 -12.74 -28.17
C LYS A 533 -10.40 -11.42 -28.69
N GLY A 534 -11.46 -10.92 -28.07
CA GLY A 534 -12.09 -9.66 -28.45
C GLY A 534 -13.58 -9.75 -28.82
N VAL A 535 -14.22 -10.90 -28.57
CA VAL A 535 -15.62 -11.12 -28.92
C VAL A 535 -16.51 -10.64 -27.78
N ILE A 536 -17.48 -9.76 -28.06
CA ILE A 536 -18.42 -9.23 -27.05
C ILE A 536 -19.89 -9.33 -27.50
N THR A 537 -20.15 -10.01 -28.62
CA THR A 537 -21.47 -10.17 -29.22
C THR A 537 -21.76 -11.64 -29.53
N GLY A 538 -23.02 -12.04 -29.46
CA GLY A 538 -23.46 -13.38 -29.81
C GLY A 538 -23.34 -13.67 -31.31
N GLU A 539 -23.43 -12.66 -32.17
CA GLU A 539 -23.22 -12.74 -33.61
C GLU A 539 -21.81 -13.25 -33.92
N ASP A 540 -20.79 -12.55 -33.43
CA ASP A 540 -19.39 -12.91 -33.69
C ASP A 540 -19.00 -14.21 -32.97
N ALA A 541 -19.65 -14.53 -31.84
CA ALA A 541 -19.47 -15.82 -31.18
C ALA A 541 -19.92 -17.00 -32.07
N ARG A 542 -21.04 -16.88 -32.78
CA ARG A 542 -21.50 -17.91 -33.74
C ARG A 542 -20.52 -18.03 -34.90
N ILE A 543 -20.02 -16.92 -35.42
CA ILE A 543 -19.07 -16.94 -36.53
C ILE A 543 -17.73 -17.54 -36.09
N ALA A 544 -17.23 -17.23 -34.88
CA ALA A 544 -16.02 -17.83 -34.35
C ALA A 544 -16.13 -19.37 -34.22
N VAL A 545 -17.29 -19.88 -33.79
CA VAL A 545 -17.58 -21.32 -33.78
C VAL A 545 -17.56 -21.89 -35.21
N GLN A 546 -18.21 -21.23 -36.17
CA GLN A 546 -18.24 -21.66 -37.58
C GLN A 546 -16.85 -21.63 -38.23
N ALA A 547 -16.02 -20.66 -37.86
CA ALA A 547 -14.64 -20.52 -38.31
C ALA A 547 -13.69 -21.54 -37.65
N GLY A 548 -14.16 -22.38 -36.73
CA GLY A 548 -13.36 -23.43 -36.09
C GLY A 548 -12.43 -22.91 -34.98
N ALA A 549 -12.76 -21.79 -34.34
CA ALA A 549 -12.04 -21.37 -33.14
C ALA A 549 -12.10 -22.47 -32.07
N ALA A 550 -11.01 -22.69 -31.34
CA ALA A 550 -10.96 -23.67 -30.26
C ALA A 550 -11.56 -23.13 -28.94
N GLY A 551 -11.82 -21.84 -28.88
CA GLY A 551 -12.44 -21.15 -27.75
C GLY A 551 -12.54 -19.65 -28.01
N ILE A 552 -13.30 -18.97 -27.16
CA ILE A 552 -13.52 -17.51 -27.25
C ILE A 552 -13.07 -16.87 -25.94
N ILE A 553 -12.41 -15.71 -26.02
CA ILE A 553 -12.16 -14.85 -24.87
C ILE A 553 -13.03 -13.61 -25.00
N VAL A 554 -14.05 -13.51 -24.15
CA VAL A 554 -14.88 -12.31 -23.99
C VAL A 554 -14.02 -11.21 -23.38
N SER A 555 -13.66 -10.24 -24.21
CA SER A 555 -12.64 -9.25 -23.94
C SER A 555 -12.99 -7.96 -24.67
N ASN A 556 -12.88 -6.83 -23.98
CA ASN A 556 -12.87 -5.49 -24.58
C ASN A 556 -11.46 -4.88 -24.52
N HIS A 557 -10.44 -5.74 -24.58
CA HIS A 557 -9.02 -5.38 -24.51
C HIS A 557 -8.64 -4.65 -23.20
N GLY A 558 -9.32 -4.97 -22.09
CA GLY A 558 -9.18 -4.23 -20.84
C GLY A 558 -9.62 -2.77 -20.97
N ALA A 559 -10.64 -2.49 -21.80
CA ALA A 559 -11.21 -1.17 -22.09
C ALA A 559 -10.24 -0.18 -22.77
N ARG A 560 -9.35 -0.68 -23.64
CA ARG A 560 -8.29 0.13 -24.28
C ARG A 560 -8.53 0.41 -25.77
N GLN A 561 -9.61 -0.14 -26.32
CA GLN A 561 -9.90 -0.11 -27.74
C GLN A 561 -11.03 0.86 -28.05
N LEU A 562 -12.27 0.39 -28.16
CA LEU A 562 -13.46 1.23 -28.32
C LEU A 562 -14.07 1.51 -26.94
N ASP A 563 -14.32 2.77 -26.60
CA ASP A 563 -15.06 3.12 -25.38
C ASP A 563 -16.59 2.97 -25.58
N TYR A 564 -17.35 2.96 -24.49
CA TYR A 564 -18.79 2.65 -24.44
C TYR A 564 -19.20 1.25 -24.93
N VAL A 565 -18.25 0.32 -25.10
CA VAL A 565 -18.58 -1.10 -25.23
C VAL A 565 -19.02 -1.64 -23.86
N PRO A 566 -19.87 -2.68 -23.81
CA PRO A 566 -20.29 -3.25 -22.53
C PRO A 566 -19.10 -3.76 -21.70
N ALA A 567 -19.27 -3.79 -20.38
CA ALA A 567 -18.41 -4.60 -19.54
C ALA A 567 -18.44 -6.06 -20.02
N THR A 568 -17.29 -6.73 -19.98
CA THR A 568 -17.18 -8.12 -20.44
C THR A 568 -18.10 -9.06 -19.66
N ILE A 569 -18.33 -8.80 -18.36
CA ILE A 569 -19.24 -9.60 -17.54
C ILE A 569 -20.70 -9.46 -17.98
N SER A 570 -21.09 -8.30 -18.49
CA SER A 570 -22.43 -8.05 -19.03
C SER A 570 -22.63 -8.73 -20.39
N ALA A 571 -21.58 -8.78 -21.22
CA ALA A 571 -21.59 -9.44 -22.53
C ALA A 571 -21.46 -10.97 -22.45
N LEU A 572 -20.95 -11.49 -21.33
CA LEU A 572 -20.55 -12.89 -21.20
C LEU A 572 -21.68 -13.88 -21.48
N GLU A 573 -22.84 -13.69 -20.85
CA GLU A 573 -23.93 -14.66 -20.91
C GLU A 573 -24.52 -14.79 -22.33
N GLU A 574 -24.54 -13.69 -23.09
CA GLU A 574 -24.93 -13.69 -24.50
C GLU A 574 -23.98 -14.53 -25.35
N VAL A 575 -22.67 -14.30 -25.21
CA VAL A 575 -21.62 -15.04 -25.93
C VAL A 575 -21.65 -16.52 -25.57
N VAL A 576 -21.75 -16.85 -24.28
CA VAL A 576 -21.87 -18.24 -23.79
C VAL A 576 -23.04 -18.94 -24.46
N LYS A 577 -24.24 -18.33 -24.43
CA LYS A 577 -25.45 -18.90 -25.07
C LYS A 577 -25.26 -19.09 -26.57
N ALA A 578 -24.62 -18.14 -27.25
CA ALA A 578 -24.37 -18.21 -28.69
C ALA A 578 -23.43 -19.36 -29.10
N THR A 579 -22.50 -19.78 -28.23
CA THR A 579 -21.62 -20.94 -28.52
C THR A 579 -22.31 -22.30 -28.43
N GLN A 580 -23.46 -22.37 -27.76
CA GLN A 580 -24.20 -23.62 -27.52
C GLN A 580 -23.34 -24.74 -26.92
N GLY A 581 -22.35 -24.38 -26.09
CA GLY A 581 -21.48 -25.33 -25.39
C GLY A 581 -20.48 -26.08 -26.30
N ARG A 582 -20.32 -25.68 -27.57
CA ARG A 582 -19.41 -26.37 -28.51
C ARG A 582 -17.93 -26.12 -28.21
N ILE A 583 -17.61 -24.94 -27.69
CA ILE A 583 -16.25 -24.50 -27.37
C ILE A 583 -16.24 -23.75 -26.03
N PRO A 584 -15.14 -23.77 -25.27
CA PRO A 584 -15.03 -23.01 -24.04
C PRO A 584 -15.06 -21.50 -24.29
N VAL A 585 -15.69 -20.77 -23.37
CA VAL A 585 -15.74 -19.31 -23.34
C VAL A 585 -15.02 -18.83 -22.09
N PHE A 586 -14.08 -17.91 -22.25
CA PHE A 586 -13.31 -17.28 -21.18
C PHE A 586 -13.68 -15.81 -21.06
N LEU A 587 -13.29 -15.16 -19.96
CA LEU A 587 -13.48 -13.73 -19.75
C LEU A 587 -12.19 -13.04 -19.28
N ASP A 588 -11.93 -11.84 -19.78
CA ASP A 588 -10.99 -10.90 -19.16
C ASP A 588 -11.65 -9.53 -18.92
N GLY A 589 -10.92 -8.58 -18.32
CA GLY A 589 -11.44 -7.24 -18.04
C GLY A 589 -12.11 -7.14 -16.68
N GLY A 590 -11.68 -6.17 -15.87
CA GLY A 590 -12.33 -5.87 -14.59
C GLY A 590 -12.07 -6.84 -13.42
N VAL A 591 -11.73 -8.11 -13.63
CA VAL A 591 -11.57 -9.09 -12.52
C VAL A 591 -10.48 -8.67 -11.50
N ARG A 592 -10.85 -8.50 -10.23
CA ARG A 592 -9.90 -8.19 -9.11
C ARG A 592 -10.20 -8.93 -7.81
N ARG A 593 -11.32 -9.64 -7.71
CA ARG A 593 -11.72 -10.39 -6.52
C ARG A 593 -12.04 -11.84 -6.86
N GLY A 594 -11.90 -12.75 -5.90
CA GLY A 594 -12.40 -14.12 -6.02
C GLY A 594 -13.91 -14.19 -6.27
N THR A 595 -14.67 -13.22 -5.76
CA THR A 595 -16.10 -13.05 -6.06
C THR A 595 -16.38 -12.69 -7.52
N ASP A 596 -15.50 -11.93 -8.17
CA ASP A 596 -15.60 -11.62 -9.60
C ASP A 596 -15.40 -12.91 -10.42
N VAL A 597 -14.44 -13.76 -10.03
CA VAL A 597 -14.20 -15.07 -10.65
C VAL A 597 -15.43 -15.95 -10.56
N PHE A 598 -16.01 -16.11 -9.37
CA PHE A 598 -17.21 -16.93 -9.16
C PHE A 598 -18.37 -16.46 -10.05
N LYS A 599 -18.63 -15.14 -10.11
CA LYS A 599 -19.71 -14.56 -10.93
C LYS A 599 -19.53 -14.89 -12.41
N ALA A 600 -18.31 -14.76 -12.94
CA ALA A 600 -18.03 -15.12 -14.32
C ALA A 600 -18.28 -16.61 -14.61
N LEU A 601 -17.85 -17.50 -13.70
CA LEU A 601 -18.10 -18.94 -13.83
C LEU A 601 -19.58 -19.28 -13.75
N ALA A 602 -20.33 -18.65 -12.85
CA ALA A 602 -21.79 -18.84 -12.73
C ALA A 602 -22.56 -18.36 -13.97
N LEU A 603 -22.02 -17.41 -14.74
CA LEU A 603 -22.54 -16.99 -16.05
C LEU A 603 -22.08 -17.90 -17.21
N GLY A 604 -21.24 -18.90 -16.94
CA GLY A 604 -20.83 -19.93 -17.90
C GLY A 604 -19.43 -19.77 -18.49
N ALA A 605 -18.60 -18.88 -17.95
CA ALA A 605 -17.18 -18.87 -18.32
C ALA A 605 -16.48 -20.15 -17.84
N SER A 606 -15.61 -20.72 -18.66
CA SER A 606 -14.75 -21.86 -18.33
C SER A 606 -13.52 -21.46 -17.50
N GLY A 607 -13.21 -20.17 -17.44
CA GLY A 607 -12.11 -19.57 -16.70
C GLY A 607 -11.96 -18.10 -17.04
N ILE A 608 -11.13 -17.39 -16.27
CA ILE A 608 -10.87 -15.97 -16.46
C ILE A 608 -9.39 -15.65 -16.64
N PHE A 609 -9.09 -14.49 -17.20
CA PHE A 609 -7.74 -13.94 -17.30
C PHE A 609 -7.61 -12.60 -16.57
N ILE A 610 -6.47 -12.36 -15.93
CA ILE A 610 -6.11 -11.07 -15.29
C ILE A 610 -4.91 -10.41 -15.98
N GLY A 611 -5.03 -9.12 -16.30
CA GLY A 611 -3.96 -8.34 -16.97
C GLY A 611 -3.28 -7.35 -16.02
N ARG A 612 -3.88 -6.16 -15.84
CA ARG A 612 -3.35 -5.07 -15.00
C ARG A 612 -2.86 -5.50 -13.59
N PRO A 613 -3.56 -6.37 -12.84
CA PRO A 613 -3.06 -6.89 -11.56
C PRO A 613 -1.64 -7.43 -11.59
N VAL A 614 -1.27 -8.10 -12.69
CA VAL A 614 0.05 -8.70 -12.86
C VAL A 614 1.11 -7.61 -12.99
N VAL A 615 0.95 -6.65 -13.90
CA VAL A 615 1.97 -5.59 -14.09
C VAL A 615 2.08 -4.64 -12.90
N PHE A 616 0.98 -4.40 -12.18
CA PHE A 616 1.01 -3.57 -10.97
C PHE A 616 1.70 -4.27 -9.80
N SER A 617 1.39 -5.54 -9.55
CA SER A 617 2.07 -6.31 -8.50
C SER A 617 3.53 -6.61 -8.84
N LEU A 618 3.82 -6.83 -10.13
CA LEU A 618 5.18 -6.95 -10.65
C LEU A 618 5.99 -5.68 -10.40
N ALA A 619 5.42 -4.49 -10.65
CA ALA A 619 6.08 -3.21 -10.33
C ALA A 619 6.30 -3.01 -8.83
N ALA A 620 5.37 -3.49 -8.01
CA ALA A 620 5.45 -3.32 -6.56
C ALA A 620 6.50 -4.23 -5.91
N GLU A 621 6.51 -5.51 -6.25
CA GLU A 621 7.23 -6.57 -5.51
C GLU A 621 7.85 -7.65 -6.43
N GLY A 622 7.97 -7.40 -7.74
CA GLY A 622 8.54 -8.36 -8.67
C GLY A 622 7.73 -9.66 -8.76
N GLU A 623 8.42 -10.80 -8.87
CA GLU A 623 7.78 -12.12 -8.88
C GLU A 623 6.93 -12.36 -7.62
N ALA A 624 7.38 -11.89 -6.45
CA ALA A 624 6.66 -12.09 -5.19
C ALA A 624 5.28 -11.43 -5.22
N GLY A 625 5.17 -10.25 -5.85
CA GLY A 625 3.89 -9.57 -6.04
C GLY A 625 2.94 -10.36 -6.93
N VAL A 626 3.43 -10.88 -8.07
CA VAL A 626 2.60 -11.67 -8.98
C VAL A 626 2.12 -12.96 -8.30
N ARG A 627 3.00 -13.65 -7.57
CA ARG A 627 2.64 -14.81 -6.75
C ARG A 627 1.56 -14.45 -5.72
N LYS A 628 1.71 -13.33 -5.02
CA LYS A 628 0.76 -12.88 -4.01
C LYS A 628 -0.59 -12.52 -4.60
N VAL A 629 -0.65 -11.89 -5.79
CA VAL A 629 -1.92 -11.65 -6.51
C VAL A 629 -2.62 -12.95 -6.87
N LEU A 630 -1.89 -13.92 -7.43
CA LEU A 630 -2.45 -15.22 -7.79
C LEU A 630 -2.95 -15.98 -6.56
N GLN A 631 -2.21 -15.91 -5.44
CA GLN A 631 -2.61 -16.51 -4.17
C GLN A 631 -3.85 -15.84 -3.57
N MET A 632 -3.90 -14.50 -3.49
CA MET A 632 -5.06 -13.77 -2.97
C MET A 632 -6.33 -14.09 -3.78
N LEU A 633 -6.23 -14.11 -5.11
CA LEU A 633 -7.38 -14.43 -5.95
C LEU A 633 -7.82 -15.90 -5.78
N ARG A 634 -6.88 -16.83 -5.58
CA ARG A 634 -7.17 -18.22 -5.26
C ARG A 634 -7.91 -18.33 -3.94
N ASP A 635 -7.38 -17.73 -2.87
CA ASP A 635 -7.93 -17.83 -1.51
C ASP A 635 -9.31 -17.15 -1.42
N GLU A 636 -9.46 -15.96 -2.00
CA GLU A 636 -10.75 -15.28 -2.08
C GLU A 636 -11.78 -16.10 -2.87
N PHE A 637 -11.35 -16.78 -3.95
CA PHE A 637 -12.24 -17.60 -4.77
C PHE A 637 -12.64 -18.88 -4.03
N GLU A 638 -11.70 -19.54 -3.37
CA GLU A 638 -11.97 -20.71 -2.51
C GLU A 638 -12.96 -20.35 -1.40
N LEU A 639 -12.74 -19.24 -0.70
CA LEU A 639 -13.67 -18.75 0.33
C LEU A 639 -15.05 -18.45 -0.26
N THR A 640 -15.11 -17.84 -1.45
CA THR A 640 -16.40 -17.56 -2.13
C THR A 640 -17.12 -18.85 -2.48
N MET A 641 -16.41 -19.87 -2.96
CA MET A 641 -16.97 -21.20 -3.23
C MET A 641 -17.51 -21.83 -1.94
N ALA A 642 -16.75 -21.78 -0.86
CA ALA A 642 -17.15 -22.30 0.46
C ALA A 642 -18.45 -21.64 0.94
N LEU A 643 -18.48 -20.31 0.98
CA LEU A 643 -19.63 -19.54 1.44
C LEU A 643 -20.85 -19.64 0.51
N SER A 644 -20.63 -20.00 -0.75
CA SER A 644 -21.71 -20.26 -1.72
C SER A 644 -22.23 -21.69 -1.68
N GLY A 645 -21.57 -22.60 -0.96
CA GLY A 645 -21.94 -24.02 -0.89
C GLY A 645 -21.49 -24.84 -2.10
N CYS A 646 -20.40 -24.45 -2.76
CA CYS A 646 -19.85 -25.11 -3.95
C CYS A 646 -18.50 -25.78 -3.62
N ARG A 647 -18.40 -27.09 -3.83
CA ARG A 647 -17.17 -27.88 -3.58
C ARG A 647 -16.34 -28.12 -4.83
N SER A 648 -16.91 -27.88 -6.00
CA SER A 648 -16.18 -27.95 -7.27
C SER A 648 -16.71 -26.92 -8.26
N LEU A 649 -15.96 -26.64 -9.32
CA LEU A 649 -16.39 -25.70 -10.36
C LEU A 649 -17.71 -26.14 -11.04
N LYS A 650 -17.97 -27.44 -11.14
CA LYS A 650 -19.20 -28.00 -11.73
C LYS A 650 -20.45 -27.66 -10.90
N GLU A 651 -20.28 -27.37 -9.62
CA GLU A 651 -21.38 -27.01 -8.72
C GLU A 651 -21.70 -25.51 -8.77
N ILE A 652 -20.82 -24.69 -9.36
CA ILE A 652 -21.10 -23.28 -9.61
C ILE A 652 -22.12 -23.19 -10.72
N THR A 653 -23.34 -22.76 -10.39
CA THR A 653 -24.44 -22.66 -11.35
C THR A 653 -25.00 -21.24 -11.43
N ARG A 654 -25.71 -20.95 -12.52
CA ARG A 654 -26.42 -19.68 -12.72
C ARG A 654 -27.36 -19.31 -11.58
N ASN A 655 -27.91 -20.30 -10.86
CA ASN A 655 -28.80 -20.10 -9.72
C ASN A 655 -28.12 -19.55 -8.47
N HIS A 656 -26.79 -19.63 -8.37
CA HIS A 656 -26.00 -19.06 -7.27
C HIS A 656 -25.80 -17.55 -7.39
N ILE A 657 -26.27 -16.94 -8.48
CA ILE A 657 -26.22 -15.50 -8.67
C ILE A 657 -27.59 -14.97 -9.10
N THR A 658 -27.77 -13.67 -8.93
CA THR A 658 -28.84 -12.90 -9.53
C THR A 658 -28.23 -11.63 -10.11
N THR A 659 -28.68 -11.25 -11.30
CA THR A 659 -28.21 -10.05 -12.00
C THR A 659 -29.34 -9.03 -12.08
N GLU A 660 -29.02 -7.75 -12.20
CA GLU A 660 -30.05 -6.72 -12.38
C GLU A 660 -30.93 -6.96 -13.63
N TRP A 661 -30.37 -7.59 -14.67
CA TRP A 661 -31.08 -7.93 -15.91
C TRP A 661 -31.86 -9.26 -15.86
N ASP A 662 -32.02 -9.88 -14.67
CA ASP A 662 -32.85 -11.08 -14.49
C ASP A 662 -34.36 -10.78 -14.34
N THR A 663 -34.76 -9.50 -14.23
CA THR A 663 -36.17 -9.14 -13.99
C THR A 663 -37.10 -9.58 -15.14
N PRO A 664 -38.28 -10.16 -14.83
CA PRO A 664 -39.23 -10.58 -15.85
C PRO A 664 -39.79 -9.39 -16.61
N ARG A 665 -39.87 -9.47 -17.94
CA ARG A 665 -40.66 -8.51 -18.75
C ARG A 665 -42.07 -8.41 -18.13
N PRO A 666 -42.65 -7.21 -17.95
CA PRO A 666 -44.04 -7.12 -17.57
C PRO A 666 -44.89 -7.87 -18.62
N PRO A 667 -45.96 -8.57 -18.21
CA PRO A 667 -46.85 -9.23 -19.16
C PRO A 667 -47.34 -8.18 -20.16
N HIS A 668 -47.21 -8.50 -21.45
CA HIS A 668 -47.74 -7.68 -22.52
C HIS A 668 -49.24 -7.41 -22.26
N PRO A 669 -49.76 -6.18 -22.38
CA PRO A 669 -51.15 -5.86 -22.03
C PRO A 669 -52.23 -6.48 -22.95
N SER A 670 -51.90 -7.47 -23.77
CA SER A 670 -52.76 -7.95 -24.87
C SER A 670 -53.21 -9.41 -24.73
N ALA A 671 -53.18 -9.99 -23.54
CA ALA A 671 -53.79 -11.30 -23.28
C ALA A 671 -54.90 -11.18 -22.21
N ARG A 672 -55.94 -10.40 -22.53
CA ARG A 672 -57.30 -10.65 -22.06
C ARG A 672 -58.13 -11.00 -23.28
N LEU A 673 -58.38 -12.29 -23.46
CA LEU A 673 -59.53 -12.83 -24.18
C LEU A 673 -60.09 -13.96 -23.31
#